data_AF-A0A285VNY6-F1
#
_entry.id   AF-A0A285VNY6-F1
#
_cell.length_a   1.000
_cell.length_b   1.000
_cell.length_c   1.000
_cell.angle_alpha   90.00
_cell.angle_beta   90.00
_cell.angle_gamma   90.00
#
_symmetry.space_group_name_H-M   'P 1'
#
loop_
_entity.id
_entity.type
_entity.pdbx_description
1 polymer ?
#
loop_
_entity_poly.entity_id
_entity_poly.type
_entity_poly.pdbx_seq_one_letter_code
_entity_poly.pdbx_strand_id
1 'polypeptide(L)'
;MAGRIRAEDVQSVKERASLEEVVRAAGVNLRGGGVGTLKGLCPFHDEKTPSFQVRPTVGYFHCFGCGEGGDVIDFVTRTDHLTFTEAVERLADQLGMTLRYEESGPGARDQGSQVPAGQRTRLMEAHRVAEELYHQALLESAEGRAARVFLHEKGFDGEHARQFMVGYSPQGGQVLTDHLRGKGFTDDELVVAGLASRGSRGLYDRFRGRVMWPIRSITGDTVGFGARRLYDDDRVAAKYLNTAETPIYKKTGVLYGLDLAKKAISTERRAVVVEGYTDVMAAHLSGVGTAVATCGTAFGTDHTSILRRMLRDEPGRAPARVIFTFDGDAAGQKAAMKAFEQDQRWAAQSFVAVASEGQDPNDLWLREGGEAVRALVDSAQPMFEFAVQTVLALYNLDQNSQRAAALSEVAPLLAKVQDESLMVELARFASDSIGYLDTNVVLGAIRHARKNPPSQGLRTLPRQQPSGEPDGEERHTELPRPDLRDPVQVAERQLLQVALQYPLAIYPGDMDELDPSHLRAPMHQAVWHALRAVGGVTAANTMSATRWNQAVLTQTPPPVRPLVHELAVAPLPTRLDAASGLPPEVYVDSLVMRVRLATLEHRIAQTLGQARRTPDGTPESRRLGEHLMQLQREHATLKDKVT
;
A
#
# COMPACT_ATOMS: atom_id res chain seq x y z
N MET A 1 14.60 9.47 -0.78
CA MET A 1 13.36 9.73 -1.52
C MET A 1 13.71 9.75 -3.01
N ALA A 2 13.12 8.89 -3.82
CA ALA A 2 13.29 8.95 -5.28
C ALA A 2 12.84 10.34 -5.78
N GLY A 3 13.50 10.88 -6.79
CA GLY A 3 13.08 12.15 -7.40
C GLY A 3 11.61 12.10 -7.82
N ARG A 4 10.94 13.26 -7.84
CA ARG A 4 9.54 13.35 -8.28
C ARG A 4 9.48 13.09 -9.79
N ILE A 5 8.70 12.11 -10.24
CA ILE A 5 8.46 11.88 -11.69
C ILE A 5 7.76 13.13 -12.24
N ARG A 6 8.19 13.61 -13.42
CA ARG A 6 7.56 14.74 -14.08
C ARG A 6 6.08 14.45 -14.32
N ALA A 7 5.22 15.42 -14.00
CA ALA A 7 3.77 15.27 -14.15
C ALA A 7 3.33 14.90 -15.58
N GLU A 8 4.06 15.38 -16.60
CA GLU A 8 3.84 15.03 -18.01
C GLU A 8 4.01 13.53 -18.29
N ASP A 9 5.00 12.89 -17.68
CA ASP A 9 5.29 11.48 -17.92
C ASP A 9 4.31 10.59 -17.17
N VAL A 10 3.95 10.97 -15.94
CA VAL A 10 2.83 10.36 -15.21
C VAL A 10 1.55 10.40 -16.05
N GLN A 11 1.21 11.56 -16.62
CA GLN A 11 0.03 11.71 -17.46
C GLN A 11 0.11 10.85 -18.71
N SER A 12 1.29 10.80 -19.35
CA SER A 12 1.52 9.97 -20.54
C SER A 12 1.34 8.47 -20.24
N VAL A 13 1.75 8.01 -19.06
CA VAL A 13 1.52 6.64 -18.61
C VAL A 13 0.02 6.37 -18.44
N LYS A 14 -0.73 7.27 -17.79
CA LYS A 14 -2.19 7.13 -17.61
C LYS A 14 -2.95 7.05 -18.94
N GLU A 15 -2.51 7.80 -19.94
CA GLU A 15 -3.18 7.86 -21.25
C GLU A 15 -2.86 6.65 -22.14
N ARG A 16 -1.65 6.08 -22.02
CA ARG A 16 -1.20 4.96 -22.86
C ARG A 16 -1.47 3.59 -22.27
N ALA A 17 -1.53 3.48 -20.94
CA ALA A 17 -1.83 2.22 -20.28
C ALA A 17 -3.30 1.85 -20.46
N SER A 18 -3.55 0.67 -21.04
CA SER A 18 -4.91 0.13 -21.17
C SER A 18 -5.40 -0.38 -19.81
N LEU A 19 -6.31 0.37 -19.17
CA LEU A 19 -6.93 -0.05 -17.90
C LEU A 19 -7.63 -1.41 -18.03
N GLU A 20 -8.26 -1.69 -19.17
CA GLU A 20 -8.91 -3.00 -19.41
C GLU A 20 -7.88 -4.13 -19.40
N GLU A 21 -6.78 -4.00 -20.14
CA GLU A 21 -5.77 -5.05 -20.24
C GLU A 21 -5.08 -5.27 -18.90
N VAL A 22 -4.76 -4.19 -18.17
CA VAL A 22 -4.16 -4.25 -16.83
C VAL A 22 -5.09 -4.97 -15.85
N VAL A 23 -6.39 -4.66 -15.88
CA VAL A 23 -7.39 -5.34 -15.03
C VAL A 23 -7.53 -6.83 -15.39
N ARG A 24 -7.54 -7.16 -16.68
CA ARG A 24 -7.62 -8.57 -17.14
C ARG A 24 -6.35 -9.35 -16.77
N ALA A 25 -5.18 -8.74 -16.89
CA ALA A 25 -3.90 -9.33 -16.52
C ALA A 25 -3.82 -9.63 -15.01
N ALA A 26 -4.51 -8.85 -14.18
CA ALA A 26 -4.71 -9.12 -12.75
C ALA A 26 -5.68 -10.29 -12.45
N GLY A 27 -6.19 -10.98 -13.47
CA GLY A 27 -7.06 -12.14 -13.32
C GLY A 27 -8.55 -11.81 -13.18
N VAL A 28 -8.96 -10.57 -13.42
CA VAL A 28 -10.37 -10.17 -13.35
C VAL A 28 -11.08 -10.50 -14.67
N ASN A 29 -12.07 -11.39 -14.59
CA ASN A 29 -12.93 -11.74 -15.72
C ASN A 29 -13.97 -10.65 -16.01
N LEU A 30 -13.61 -9.68 -16.85
CA LEU A 30 -14.50 -8.61 -17.29
C LEU A 30 -15.46 -9.06 -18.40
N ARG A 31 -16.74 -8.74 -18.24
CA ARG A 31 -17.84 -8.92 -19.22
C ARG A 31 -18.50 -7.58 -19.53
N GLY A 32 -19.29 -7.50 -20.60
CA GLY A 32 -20.05 -6.28 -20.93
C GLY A 32 -21.05 -5.93 -19.81
N GLY A 33 -20.97 -4.69 -19.31
CA GLY A 33 -21.85 -4.13 -18.28
C GLY A 33 -22.81 -3.05 -18.79
N GLY A 34 -22.85 -2.83 -20.11
CA GLY A 34 -23.53 -1.72 -20.76
C GLY A 34 -22.65 -1.12 -21.87
N VAL A 35 -23.16 -0.13 -22.59
CA VAL A 35 -22.37 0.55 -23.63
C VAL A 35 -21.17 1.25 -22.99
N GLY A 36 -19.96 0.91 -23.45
CA GLY A 36 -18.71 1.49 -22.95
C GLY A 36 -18.38 1.18 -21.47
N THR A 37 -19.00 0.15 -20.89
CA THR A 37 -18.77 -0.27 -19.50
C THR A 37 -18.50 -1.77 -19.43
N LEU A 38 -17.47 -2.14 -18.68
CA LEU A 38 -17.12 -3.52 -18.37
C LEU A 38 -17.38 -3.80 -16.90
N LYS A 39 -17.73 -5.05 -16.56
CA LYS A 39 -18.10 -5.46 -15.21
C LYS A 39 -17.48 -6.81 -14.86
N GLY A 40 -17.03 -6.96 -13.62
CA GLY A 40 -16.42 -8.19 -13.09
C GLY A 40 -16.57 -8.31 -11.57
N LEU A 41 -16.00 -9.38 -11.01
CA LEU A 41 -15.81 -9.51 -9.57
C LEU A 41 -14.65 -8.61 -9.13
N CYS A 42 -14.80 -7.97 -7.99
CA CYS A 42 -13.80 -7.06 -7.47
C CYS A 42 -12.53 -7.80 -7.01
N PRO A 43 -11.34 -7.35 -7.40
CA PRO A 43 -10.08 -7.92 -6.90
C PRO A 43 -9.71 -7.45 -5.48
N PHE A 44 -10.44 -6.50 -4.90
CA PHE A 44 -10.10 -5.86 -3.62
C PHE A 44 -10.91 -6.36 -2.41
N HIS A 45 -12.00 -7.09 -2.66
CA HIS A 45 -12.81 -7.71 -1.62
C HIS A 45 -13.51 -8.95 -2.18
N ASP A 46 -13.85 -9.89 -1.31
CA ASP A 46 -14.52 -11.12 -1.70
C ASP A 46 -16.03 -10.88 -1.91
N GLU A 47 -16.53 -11.23 -3.09
CA GLU A 47 -17.93 -11.08 -3.46
C GLU A 47 -18.38 -12.16 -4.45
N LYS A 48 -19.67 -12.51 -4.42
CA LYS A 48 -20.27 -13.48 -5.36
C LYS A 48 -20.97 -12.82 -6.54
N THR A 49 -21.37 -11.57 -6.39
CA THR A 49 -22.07 -10.80 -7.41
C THR A 49 -21.13 -9.73 -7.96
N PRO A 50 -20.95 -9.61 -9.28
CA PRO A 50 -20.12 -8.54 -9.84
C PRO A 50 -20.55 -7.16 -9.34
N SER A 51 -19.66 -6.42 -8.69
CA SER A 51 -19.85 -5.00 -8.36
C SER A 51 -18.74 -4.09 -8.88
N PHE A 52 -17.66 -4.67 -9.41
CA PHE A 52 -16.55 -3.96 -10.01
C PHE A 52 -16.86 -3.53 -11.44
N GLN A 53 -16.81 -2.23 -11.72
CA GLN A 53 -17.03 -1.66 -13.04
C GLN A 53 -15.80 -0.90 -13.53
N VAL A 54 -15.51 -1.04 -14.82
CA VAL A 54 -14.39 -0.39 -15.52
C VAL A 54 -14.94 0.32 -16.74
N ARG A 55 -14.55 1.58 -16.94
CA ARG A 55 -14.84 2.35 -18.16
C ARG A 55 -13.54 2.73 -18.87
N PRO A 56 -13.08 1.90 -19.82
CA PRO A 56 -11.77 2.09 -20.46
C PRO A 56 -11.65 3.45 -21.15
N THR A 57 -12.71 3.94 -21.79
CA THR A 57 -12.72 5.24 -22.47
C THR A 57 -12.58 6.41 -21.50
N VAL A 58 -13.10 6.29 -20.28
CA VAL A 58 -13.00 7.32 -19.23
C VAL A 58 -11.67 7.19 -18.46
N GLY A 59 -11.08 5.99 -18.44
CA GLY A 59 -9.81 5.70 -17.76
C GLY A 59 -9.95 5.41 -16.27
N TYR A 60 -11.17 5.12 -15.79
CA TYR A 60 -11.47 4.90 -14.37
C TYR A 60 -12.19 3.58 -14.09
N PHE A 61 -11.99 3.06 -12.89
CA PHE A 61 -12.75 1.96 -12.31
C PHE A 61 -13.43 2.38 -11.00
N HIS A 62 -14.51 1.69 -10.65
CA HIS A 62 -15.14 1.80 -9.34
C HIS A 62 -15.84 0.50 -8.96
N CYS A 63 -15.69 0.10 -7.69
CA CYS A 63 -16.36 -1.04 -7.09
C CYS A 63 -17.54 -0.60 -6.24
N PHE A 64 -18.76 -0.92 -6.66
CA PHE A 64 -19.97 -0.54 -5.93
C PHE A 64 -20.21 -1.36 -4.65
N GLY A 65 -19.48 -2.46 -4.45
CA GLY A 65 -19.50 -3.24 -3.20
C GLY A 65 -18.63 -2.65 -2.08
N CYS A 66 -17.33 -2.46 -2.32
CA CYS A 66 -16.38 -1.95 -1.31
C CYS A 66 -16.04 -0.46 -1.42
N GLY A 67 -16.49 0.25 -2.46
CA GLY A 67 -16.22 1.68 -2.68
C GLY A 67 -14.86 2.01 -3.31
N GLU A 68 -14.02 1.01 -3.54
CA GLU A 68 -12.70 1.19 -4.17
C GLU A 68 -12.84 1.74 -5.60
N GLY A 69 -12.22 2.87 -5.89
CA GLY A 69 -12.18 3.47 -7.22
C GLY A 69 -10.88 4.21 -7.51
N GLY A 70 -10.58 4.43 -8.78
CA GLY A 70 -9.30 4.98 -9.20
C GLY A 70 -9.05 4.91 -10.70
N ASP A 71 -7.87 5.37 -11.11
CA ASP A 71 -7.34 5.18 -12.46
C ASP A 71 -6.47 3.90 -12.56
N VAL A 72 -5.78 3.72 -13.70
CA VAL A 72 -4.89 2.57 -13.92
C VAL A 72 -3.71 2.49 -12.95
N ILE A 73 -3.17 3.63 -12.50
CA ILE A 73 -2.08 3.67 -11.53
C ILE A 73 -2.62 3.30 -10.15
N ASP A 74 -3.78 3.82 -9.76
CA ASP A 74 -4.45 3.42 -8.51
C ASP A 74 -4.73 1.92 -8.49
N PHE A 75 -5.18 1.36 -9.62
CA PHE A 75 -5.46 -0.07 -9.76
C PHE A 75 -4.19 -0.90 -9.52
N VAL A 76 -3.09 -0.57 -10.20
CA VAL A 76 -1.80 -1.27 -10.05
C VAL A 76 -1.23 -1.09 -8.63
N THR A 77 -1.28 0.13 -8.09
CA THR A 77 -0.84 0.45 -6.72
C THR A 77 -1.52 -0.49 -5.71
N ARG A 78 -2.84 -0.67 -5.82
CA ARG A 78 -3.62 -1.49 -4.88
C ARG A 78 -3.51 -2.99 -5.14
N THR A 79 -3.43 -3.41 -6.40
CA THR A 79 -3.40 -4.83 -6.79
C THR A 79 -2.01 -5.44 -6.58
N ASP A 80 -0.97 -4.70 -6.98
CA ASP A 80 0.42 -5.15 -6.85
C ASP A 80 1.07 -4.68 -5.55
N HIS A 81 0.32 -3.94 -4.71
CA HIS A 81 0.80 -3.36 -3.44
C HIS A 81 2.07 -2.52 -3.63
N LEU A 82 2.10 -1.70 -4.66
CA LEU A 82 3.21 -0.81 -4.99
C LEU A 82 3.01 0.58 -4.38
N THR A 83 4.08 1.36 -4.26
CA THR A 83 3.98 2.81 -4.14
C THR A 83 3.53 3.42 -5.46
N PHE A 84 3.09 4.69 -5.42
CA PHE A 84 2.74 5.43 -6.62
C PHE A 84 3.89 5.46 -7.66
N THR A 85 5.11 5.78 -7.23
CA THR A 85 6.29 5.83 -8.11
C THR A 85 6.56 4.46 -8.73
N GLU A 86 6.57 3.40 -7.92
CA GLU A 86 6.78 2.03 -8.41
C GLU A 86 5.70 1.58 -9.40
N ALA A 87 4.43 1.97 -9.17
CA ALA A 87 3.34 1.68 -10.09
C ALA A 87 3.50 2.42 -11.43
N VAL A 88 3.93 3.69 -11.40
CA VAL A 88 4.22 4.48 -12.61
C VAL A 88 5.41 3.86 -13.37
N GLU A 89 6.50 3.53 -12.67
CA GLU A 89 7.68 2.89 -13.25
C GLU A 89 7.32 1.56 -13.92
N ARG A 90 6.57 0.70 -13.23
CA ARG A 90 6.11 -0.60 -13.78
C ARG A 90 5.27 -0.44 -15.04
N LEU A 91 4.32 0.48 -15.03
CA LEU A 91 3.49 0.75 -16.20
C LEU A 91 4.31 1.36 -17.35
N ALA A 92 5.27 2.25 -17.04
CA ALA A 92 6.18 2.82 -18.02
C ALA A 92 7.06 1.74 -18.66
N ASP A 93 7.60 0.82 -17.87
CA ASP A 93 8.40 -0.31 -18.35
C ASP A 93 7.60 -1.21 -19.30
N GLN A 94 6.34 -1.53 -18.96
CA GLN A 94 5.43 -2.29 -19.82
C GLN A 94 5.14 -1.57 -21.15
N LEU A 95 5.10 -0.24 -21.13
CA LEU A 95 4.88 0.61 -22.30
C LEU A 95 6.18 0.93 -23.07
N GLY A 96 7.34 0.50 -22.58
CA GLY A 96 8.64 0.88 -23.14
C GLY A 96 8.95 2.39 -23.05
N MET A 97 8.43 3.06 -22.02
CA MET A 97 8.58 4.51 -21.81
C MET A 97 9.71 4.82 -20.84
N THR A 98 10.60 5.74 -21.22
CA THR A 98 11.61 6.29 -20.32
C THR A 98 11.05 7.46 -19.52
N LEU A 99 10.99 7.32 -18.19
CA LEU A 99 10.52 8.38 -17.29
C LEU A 99 11.60 9.43 -17.02
N ARG A 100 11.17 10.70 -16.95
CA ARG A 100 11.98 11.86 -16.56
C ARG A 100 11.61 12.28 -15.15
N TYR A 101 12.62 12.68 -14.39
CA TYR A 101 12.49 13.13 -13.01
C TYR A 101 12.73 14.64 -12.92
N GLU A 102 12.10 15.30 -11.96
CA GLU A 102 12.42 16.69 -11.59
C GLU A 102 13.76 16.71 -10.86
N GLU A 103 14.70 17.55 -11.32
CA GLU A 103 15.98 17.73 -10.65
C GLU A 103 15.74 18.37 -9.28
N SER A 104 15.95 17.61 -8.20
CA SER A 104 16.09 18.18 -6.87
C SER A 104 17.42 18.96 -6.84
N GLY A 105 17.39 20.21 -6.34
CA GLY A 105 18.48 21.18 -6.44
C GLY A 105 19.87 20.72 -5.96
N PRO A 106 20.89 21.59 -6.08
CA PRO A 106 22.28 21.22 -5.81
C PRO A 106 22.47 20.91 -4.32
N GLY A 107 22.35 19.63 -3.97
CA GLY A 107 22.35 19.11 -2.60
C GLY A 107 21.78 17.69 -2.48
N ALA A 108 20.98 17.23 -3.44
CA ALA A 108 20.41 15.87 -3.45
C ALA A 108 21.25 14.85 -4.26
N ARG A 109 22.58 14.88 -4.13
CA ARG A 109 23.45 13.82 -4.62
C ARG A 109 23.85 12.94 -3.44
N ASP A 110 22.97 12.03 -3.05
CA ASP A 110 23.29 10.65 -2.61
C ASP A 110 22.04 10.07 -1.91
N GLN A 111 21.15 9.39 -2.65
CA GLN A 111 20.20 8.38 -2.15
C GLN A 111 19.22 7.92 -3.23
N GLY A 112 19.39 6.68 -3.71
CA GLY A 112 18.39 5.93 -4.50
C GLY A 112 18.64 5.95 -6.00
N SER A 113 19.41 4.97 -6.47
CA SER A 113 19.71 4.62 -7.86
C SER A 113 18.60 4.96 -8.87
N GLN A 114 18.68 6.14 -9.50
CA GLN A 114 18.02 6.42 -10.76
C GLN A 114 18.86 5.80 -11.88
N VAL A 115 18.67 4.49 -12.04
CA VAL A 115 19.12 3.77 -13.22
C VAL A 115 18.08 3.99 -14.31
N PRO A 116 18.44 4.37 -15.56
CA PRO A 116 17.49 4.48 -16.66
C PRO A 116 16.63 3.21 -16.76
N ALA A 117 15.32 3.36 -17.00
CA ALA A 117 14.35 2.26 -17.06
C ALA A 117 14.87 1.03 -17.83
N GLY A 118 15.47 1.24 -19.02
CA GLY A 118 16.07 0.18 -19.81
C GLY A 118 17.21 -0.59 -19.13
N GLN A 119 18.02 0.08 -18.30
CA GLN A 119 19.08 -0.57 -17.53
C GLN A 119 18.50 -1.36 -16.34
N ARG A 120 17.41 -0.91 -15.69
CA ARG A 120 16.74 -1.67 -14.62
C ARG A 120 16.20 -3.01 -15.15
N THR A 121 15.46 -2.97 -16.25
CA THR A 121 14.93 -4.16 -16.95
C THR A 121 16.06 -5.11 -17.35
N ARG A 122 17.18 -4.58 -17.86
CA ARG A 122 18.35 -5.38 -18.23
C ARG A 122 18.97 -6.10 -17.03
N LEU A 123 19.08 -5.44 -15.87
CA LEU A 123 19.58 -6.05 -14.64
C LEU A 123 18.66 -7.15 -14.12
N MET A 124 17.33 -6.95 -14.20
CA MET A 124 16.35 -7.98 -13.82
C MET A 124 16.44 -9.19 -14.75
N GLU A 125 16.60 -8.98 -16.06
CA GLU A 125 16.77 -10.07 -17.02
C GLU A 125 18.06 -10.86 -16.75
N ALA A 126 19.16 -10.20 -16.38
CA ALA A 126 20.39 -10.89 -15.96
C ALA A 126 20.16 -11.78 -14.73
N HIS A 127 19.37 -11.33 -13.76
CA HIS A 127 19.02 -12.11 -12.57
C HIS A 127 18.09 -13.28 -12.89
N ARG A 128 17.12 -13.10 -13.79
CA ARG A 128 16.26 -14.18 -14.29
C ARG A 128 17.09 -15.29 -14.94
N VAL A 129 18.03 -14.93 -15.81
CA VAL A 129 18.94 -15.90 -16.44
C VAL A 129 19.87 -16.56 -15.41
N ALA A 130 20.36 -15.81 -14.42
CA ALA A 130 21.19 -16.37 -13.35
C ALA A 130 20.40 -17.38 -12.49
N GLU A 131 19.15 -17.09 -12.17
CA GLU A 131 18.25 -17.99 -11.45
C GLU A 131 18.04 -19.31 -12.20
N GLU A 132 17.75 -19.24 -13.50
CA GLU A 132 17.62 -20.43 -14.36
C GLU A 132 18.89 -21.29 -14.34
N LEU A 133 20.07 -20.67 -14.51
CA LEU A 133 21.34 -21.37 -14.48
C LEU A 133 21.59 -22.05 -13.13
N TYR A 134 21.37 -21.34 -12.02
CA TYR A 134 21.57 -21.90 -10.69
C TYR A 134 20.58 -23.02 -10.39
N HIS A 135 19.31 -22.87 -10.79
CA HIS A 135 18.31 -23.92 -10.61
C HIS A 135 18.65 -25.17 -11.42
N GLN A 136 19.01 -25.00 -12.70
CA GLN A 136 19.45 -26.12 -13.53
C GLN A 136 20.70 -26.79 -12.96
N ALA A 137 21.68 -26.02 -12.48
CA ALA A 137 22.87 -26.56 -11.84
C ALA A 137 22.55 -27.38 -10.57
N LEU A 138 21.54 -26.98 -9.77
CA LEU A 138 21.09 -27.77 -8.63
C LEU A 138 20.51 -29.12 -9.07
N LEU A 139 19.74 -29.15 -10.15
CA LEU A 139 19.04 -30.36 -10.59
C LEU A 139 19.96 -31.34 -11.33
N GLU A 140 20.76 -30.83 -12.27
CA GLU A 140 21.41 -31.66 -13.30
C GLU A 140 22.91 -31.85 -13.05
N SER A 141 23.58 -30.93 -12.37
CA SER A 141 25.03 -31.02 -12.20
C SER A 141 25.45 -32.03 -11.14
N ALA A 142 26.61 -32.65 -11.35
CA ALA A 142 27.25 -33.52 -10.37
C ALA A 142 27.65 -32.73 -9.11
N GLU A 143 28.16 -31.50 -9.26
CA GLU A 143 28.52 -30.61 -8.15
C GLU A 143 27.30 -30.23 -7.28
N GLY A 144 26.12 -30.09 -7.89
CA GLY A 144 24.87 -29.79 -7.19
C GLY A 144 24.46 -30.88 -6.18
N ARG A 145 25.10 -32.06 -6.18
CA ARG A 145 24.82 -33.13 -5.22
C ARG A 145 24.96 -32.67 -3.78
N ALA A 146 25.98 -31.88 -3.44
CA ALA A 146 26.18 -31.40 -2.08
C ALA A 146 25.01 -30.50 -1.62
N ALA A 147 24.51 -29.64 -2.51
CA ALA A 147 23.34 -28.81 -2.24
C ALA A 147 22.06 -29.64 -2.06
N ARG A 148 21.85 -30.69 -2.88
CA ARG A 148 20.71 -31.60 -2.75
C ARG A 148 20.76 -32.38 -1.43
N VAL A 149 21.94 -32.81 -0.98
CA VAL A 149 22.12 -33.47 0.32
C VAL A 149 21.75 -32.52 1.45
N PHE A 150 22.28 -31.28 1.43
CA PHE A 150 21.93 -30.27 2.42
C PHE A 150 20.42 -30.00 2.49
N LEU A 151 19.75 -29.88 1.33
CA LEU A 151 18.30 -29.67 1.26
C LEU A 151 17.53 -30.86 1.84
N HIS A 152 17.95 -32.08 1.51
CA HIS A 152 17.34 -33.30 2.02
C HIS A 152 17.51 -33.43 3.55
N GLU A 153 18.69 -33.12 4.09
CA GLU A 153 18.92 -33.04 5.55
C GLU A 153 18.01 -32.01 6.22
N LYS A 154 17.62 -30.97 5.49
CA LYS A 154 16.66 -29.96 5.92
C LYS A 154 15.20 -30.27 5.55
N GLY A 155 14.92 -31.49 5.07
CA GLY A 155 13.58 -32.02 4.81
C GLY A 155 13.01 -31.63 3.44
N PHE A 156 13.78 -30.95 2.59
CA PHE A 156 13.33 -30.49 1.28
C PHE A 156 13.73 -31.46 0.17
N ASP A 157 12.80 -31.75 -0.72
CA ASP A 157 13.01 -32.61 -1.87
C ASP A 157 13.10 -31.78 -3.18
N GLY A 158 13.14 -32.48 -4.31
CA GLY A 158 13.22 -31.82 -5.62
C GLY A 158 11.95 -31.08 -6.04
N GLU A 159 10.78 -31.40 -5.48
CA GLU A 159 9.54 -30.65 -5.73
C GLU A 159 9.55 -29.33 -4.97
N HIS A 160 9.93 -29.37 -3.69
CA HIS A 160 10.13 -28.17 -2.89
C HIS A 160 11.19 -27.26 -3.52
N ALA A 161 12.33 -27.81 -3.97
CA ALA A 161 13.37 -27.02 -4.65
C ALA A 161 12.85 -26.34 -5.93
N ARG A 162 11.95 -26.99 -6.69
CA ARG A 162 11.30 -26.40 -7.87
C ARG A 162 10.30 -25.30 -7.51
N GLN A 163 9.48 -25.52 -6.48
CA GLN A 163 8.50 -24.54 -6.02
C GLN A 163 9.15 -23.20 -5.62
N PHE A 164 10.29 -23.26 -4.91
CA PHE A 164 11.00 -22.07 -4.42
C PHE A 164 12.17 -21.64 -5.32
N MET A 165 12.33 -22.26 -6.50
CA MET A 165 13.42 -22.03 -7.44
C MET A 165 14.82 -22.04 -6.78
N VAL A 166 15.02 -22.95 -5.80
CA VAL A 166 16.31 -23.11 -5.13
C VAL A 166 17.34 -23.57 -6.15
N GLY A 167 18.55 -23.02 -6.06
CA GLY A 167 19.63 -23.29 -7.00
C GLY A 167 20.95 -23.68 -6.32
N TYR A 168 21.97 -23.92 -7.14
CA TYR A 168 23.34 -24.16 -6.73
C TYR A 168 24.27 -23.30 -7.59
N SER A 169 25.18 -22.56 -6.96
CA SER A 169 26.24 -21.84 -7.66
C SER A 169 27.45 -22.76 -7.89
N PRO A 170 27.87 -23.01 -9.15
CA PRO A 170 29.04 -23.85 -9.42
C PRO A 170 30.35 -23.30 -8.85
N GLN A 171 31.34 -24.17 -8.61
CA GLN A 171 32.63 -23.75 -8.02
C GLN A 171 33.58 -23.07 -9.01
N GLY A 172 33.40 -23.31 -10.31
CA GLY A 172 34.30 -22.88 -11.40
C GLY A 172 34.57 -21.37 -11.51
N GLY A 173 33.86 -20.54 -10.75
CA GLY A 173 34.23 -19.15 -10.48
C GLY A 173 34.07 -18.16 -11.64
N GLN A 174 33.71 -18.61 -12.84
CA GLN A 174 33.35 -17.82 -14.03
C GLN A 174 32.15 -18.41 -14.79
N VAL A 175 31.50 -19.46 -14.28
CA VAL A 175 30.43 -20.19 -14.98
C VAL A 175 29.24 -19.27 -15.26
N LEU A 176 28.78 -18.49 -14.28
CA LEU A 176 27.69 -17.56 -14.50
C LEU A 176 28.11 -16.41 -15.41
N THR A 177 29.29 -15.85 -15.16
CA THR A 177 29.82 -14.71 -15.91
C THR A 177 29.92 -15.03 -17.41
N ASP A 178 30.47 -16.19 -17.76
CA ASP A 178 30.63 -16.59 -19.16
C ASP A 178 29.28 -16.93 -19.81
N HIS A 179 28.35 -17.52 -19.04
CA HIS A 179 27.00 -17.77 -19.53
C HIS A 179 26.25 -16.48 -19.86
N LEU A 180 26.32 -15.47 -18.99
CA LEU A 180 25.66 -14.18 -19.21
C LEU A 180 26.33 -13.39 -20.35
N ARG A 181 27.66 -13.43 -20.47
CA ARG A 181 28.35 -12.85 -21.64
C ARG A 181 27.88 -13.49 -22.95
N GLY A 182 27.69 -14.81 -22.96
CA GLY A 182 27.11 -15.53 -24.09
C GLY A 182 25.70 -15.07 -24.47
N LYS A 183 24.94 -14.50 -23.52
CA LYS A 183 23.63 -13.87 -23.74
C LYS A 183 23.71 -12.35 -24.00
N GLY A 184 24.90 -11.82 -24.23
CA GLY A 184 25.13 -10.43 -24.60
C GLY A 184 25.09 -9.43 -23.45
N PHE A 185 25.23 -9.88 -22.20
CA PHE A 185 25.40 -8.97 -21.06
C PHE A 185 26.85 -8.46 -21.00
N THR A 186 27.00 -7.17 -20.73
CA THR A 186 28.32 -6.53 -20.60
C THR A 186 28.90 -6.74 -19.21
N ASP A 187 30.24 -6.71 -19.11
CA ASP A 187 30.93 -6.84 -17.81
C ASP A 187 30.46 -5.83 -16.76
N ASP A 188 30.19 -4.59 -17.18
CA ASP A 188 29.69 -3.55 -16.28
C ASP A 188 28.28 -3.84 -15.78
N GLU A 189 27.38 -4.34 -16.65
CA GLU A 189 26.04 -4.78 -16.22
C GLU A 189 26.14 -5.87 -15.15
N LEU A 190 27.04 -6.85 -15.30
CA LEU A 190 27.20 -7.95 -14.36
C LEU A 190 27.75 -7.51 -12.99
N VAL A 191 28.66 -6.54 -13.00
CA VAL A 191 29.20 -5.94 -11.76
C VAL A 191 28.14 -5.08 -11.07
N VAL A 192 27.43 -4.23 -11.80
CA VAL A 192 26.35 -3.39 -11.27
C VAL A 192 25.18 -4.23 -10.75
N ALA A 193 24.88 -5.36 -11.42
CA ALA A 193 23.90 -6.35 -10.97
C ALA A 193 24.33 -7.06 -9.67
N GLY A 194 25.59 -6.98 -9.26
CA GLY A 194 26.10 -7.72 -8.11
C GLY A 194 26.25 -9.24 -8.35
N LEU A 195 26.15 -9.67 -9.61
CA LEU A 195 26.29 -11.08 -10.02
C LEU A 195 27.77 -11.49 -10.18
N ALA A 196 28.62 -10.51 -10.51
CA ALA A 196 30.05 -10.71 -10.69
C ALA A 196 30.88 -9.65 -9.94
N SER A 197 32.19 -9.91 -9.78
CA SER A 197 33.14 -8.99 -9.15
C SER A 197 34.45 -8.98 -9.92
N ARG A 198 35.11 -7.82 -9.96
CA ARG A 198 36.39 -7.66 -10.66
C ARG A 198 37.54 -8.19 -9.80
N GLY A 199 38.43 -8.97 -10.40
CA GLY A 199 39.67 -9.45 -9.79
C GLY A 199 40.88 -9.14 -10.68
N SER A 200 42.07 -9.49 -10.18
CA SER A 200 43.34 -9.24 -10.90
C SER A 200 43.46 -9.99 -12.24
N ARG A 201 42.75 -11.11 -12.40
CA ARG A 201 42.73 -11.94 -13.62
C ARG A 201 41.45 -11.76 -14.45
N GLY A 202 40.66 -10.71 -14.18
CA GLY A 202 39.40 -10.44 -14.85
C GLY A 202 38.18 -10.64 -13.95
N LEU A 203 37.02 -10.71 -14.61
CA LEU A 203 35.72 -10.82 -13.95
C LEU A 203 35.48 -12.24 -13.42
N TYR A 204 34.78 -12.34 -12.30
CA TYR A 204 34.52 -13.62 -11.65
C TYR A 204 33.19 -13.65 -10.90
N ASP A 205 32.61 -14.84 -10.75
CA ASP A 205 31.30 -15.06 -10.14
C ASP A 205 31.32 -14.70 -8.65
N ARG A 206 30.30 -13.93 -8.23
CA ARG A 206 30.15 -13.46 -6.84
C ARG A 206 29.86 -14.61 -5.87
N PHE A 207 29.06 -15.57 -6.31
CA PHE A 207 28.63 -16.76 -5.57
C PHE A 207 29.28 -18.01 -6.15
N ARG A 208 29.76 -18.90 -5.29
CA ARG A 208 30.51 -20.11 -5.70
C ARG A 208 30.31 -21.22 -4.68
N GLY A 209 29.96 -22.42 -5.13
CA GLY A 209 29.83 -23.59 -4.28
C GLY A 209 28.75 -23.46 -3.19
N ARG A 210 27.67 -22.72 -3.46
CA ARG A 210 26.62 -22.41 -2.45
C ARG A 210 25.24 -22.81 -2.91
N VAL A 211 24.39 -23.18 -1.95
CA VAL A 211 22.93 -23.26 -2.18
C VAL A 211 22.39 -21.85 -2.33
N MET A 212 21.56 -21.63 -3.34
CA MET A 212 21.08 -20.32 -3.76
C MET A 212 19.57 -20.22 -3.57
N TRP A 213 19.10 -19.15 -2.95
CA TRP A 213 17.68 -18.77 -2.92
C TRP A 213 17.50 -17.47 -3.72
N PRO A 214 16.65 -17.44 -4.74
CA PRO A 214 16.31 -16.21 -5.44
C PRO A 214 15.53 -15.29 -4.51
N ILE A 215 15.95 -14.04 -4.39
CA ILE A 215 15.24 -13.00 -3.65
C ILE A 215 14.48 -12.17 -4.67
N ARG A 216 13.16 -12.17 -4.55
CA ARG A 216 12.25 -11.55 -5.50
C ARG A 216 11.71 -10.22 -4.97
N SER A 217 11.43 -9.31 -5.88
CA SER A 217 10.61 -8.13 -5.58
C SER A 217 9.17 -8.57 -5.28
N ILE A 218 8.36 -7.65 -4.78
CA ILE A 218 6.91 -7.83 -4.61
C ILE A 218 6.16 -8.19 -5.90
N THR A 219 6.72 -7.82 -7.06
CA THR A 219 6.17 -8.15 -8.39
C THR A 219 6.55 -9.56 -8.85
N GLY A 220 7.47 -10.23 -8.15
CA GLY A 220 7.93 -11.59 -8.44
C GLY A 220 9.24 -11.65 -9.24
N ASP A 221 9.82 -10.51 -9.62
CA ASP A 221 11.06 -10.45 -10.39
C ASP A 221 12.26 -10.72 -9.48
N THR A 222 13.18 -11.58 -9.90
CA THR A 222 14.40 -11.86 -9.15
C THR A 222 15.31 -10.64 -9.17
N VAL A 223 15.61 -10.10 -7.98
CA VAL A 223 16.42 -8.88 -7.81
C VAL A 223 17.74 -9.15 -7.09
N GLY A 224 17.91 -10.33 -6.51
CA GLY A 224 19.13 -10.74 -5.84
C GLY A 224 19.08 -12.20 -5.41
N PHE A 225 20.08 -12.63 -4.65
CA PHE A 225 20.20 -14.00 -4.15
C PHE A 225 20.69 -14.02 -2.71
N GLY A 226 20.16 -14.98 -1.95
CA GLY A 226 20.75 -15.46 -0.71
C GLY A 226 21.53 -16.74 -0.96
N ALA A 227 22.69 -16.90 -0.33
CA ALA A 227 23.60 -18.01 -0.63
C ALA A 227 24.17 -18.66 0.66
N ARG A 228 23.87 -19.94 0.87
CA ARG A 228 24.36 -20.73 2.03
C ARG A 228 25.64 -21.46 1.68
N ARG A 229 26.66 -21.30 2.52
CA ARG A 229 27.93 -22.03 2.46
C ARG A 229 27.73 -23.53 2.63
N LEU A 230 28.43 -24.32 1.81
CA LEU A 230 28.47 -25.79 1.89
C LEU A 230 29.86 -26.34 2.23
N TYR A 231 30.92 -25.65 1.81
CA TYR A 231 32.29 -26.18 1.87
C TYR A 231 33.18 -25.39 2.84
N ASP A 232 34.06 -26.09 3.55
CA ASP A 232 34.98 -25.49 4.53
C ASP A 232 36.12 -24.68 3.90
N ASP A 233 36.46 -24.96 2.65
CA ASP A 233 37.46 -24.23 1.86
C ASP A 233 36.88 -23.04 1.07
N ASP A 234 35.59 -22.73 1.27
CA ASP A 234 34.97 -21.56 0.66
C ASP A 234 35.69 -20.26 1.07
N ARG A 235 36.06 -19.47 0.07
CA ARG A 235 36.76 -18.18 0.22
C ARG A 235 36.05 -17.21 1.16
N VAL A 236 34.72 -17.24 1.24
CA VAL A 236 33.93 -16.40 2.13
C VAL A 236 33.48 -17.22 3.33
N ALA A 237 34.07 -16.98 4.50
CA ALA A 237 33.77 -17.77 5.69
C ALA A 237 32.32 -17.63 6.22
N ALA A 238 31.58 -16.60 5.80
CA ALA A 238 30.22 -16.35 6.26
C ALA A 238 29.24 -17.49 5.91
N LYS A 239 28.43 -17.91 6.91
CA LYS A 239 27.39 -18.94 6.78
C LYS A 239 26.41 -18.60 5.66
N TYR A 240 25.92 -17.36 5.64
CA TYR A 240 25.09 -16.81 4.57
C TYR A 240 25.77 -15.61 3.92
N LEU A 241 25.52 -15.46 2.62
CA LEU A 241 25.97 -14.35 1.80
C LEU A 241 24.80 -13.90 0.93
N ASN A 242 24.50 -12.60 0.92
CA ASN A 242 23.47 -12.04 0.04
C ASN A 242 24.11 -11.17 -1.05
N THR A 243 23.35 -10.90 -2.11
CA THR A 243 23.69 -9.86 -3.09
C THR A 243 24.02 -8.56 -2.36
N ALA A 244 25.06 -7.86 -2.83
CA ALA A 244 25.41 -6.54 -2.30
C ALA A 244 24.33 -5.52 -2.68
N GLU A 245 24.41 -4.30 -2.13
CA GLU A 245 23.52 -3.22 -2.53
C GLU A 245 23.67 -2.93 -4.04
N THR A 246 22.56 -2.98 -4.78
CA THR A 246 22.51 -2.68 -6.22
C THR A 246 21.39 -1.68 -6.52
N PRO A 247 21.22 -1.26 -7.78
CA PRO A 247 20.05 -0.48 -8.19
C PRO A 247 18.70 -1.20 -8.04
N ILE A 248 18.69 -2.53 -8.07
CA ILE A 248 17.47 -3.33 -7.99
C ILE A 248 17.33 -4.10 -6.68
N TYR A 249 18.41 -4.21 -5.90
CA TYR A 249 18.45 -4.90 -4.61
C TYR A 249 18.80 -3.92 -3.48
N LYS A 250 17.84 -3.70 -2.58
CA LYS A 250 18.00 -2.97 -1.32
C LYS A 250 17.68 -3.90 -0.17
N LYS A 251 18.66 -4.20 0.68
CA LYS A 251 18.50 -5.18 1.76
C LYS A 251 17.40 -4.82 2.76
N THR A 252 17.16 -3.52 2.97
CA THR A 252 16.09 -3.01 3.84
C THR A 252 14.71 -2.97 3.17
N GLY A 253 14.65 -3.15 1.86
CA GLY A 253 13.43 -3.05 1.05
C GLY A 253 12.95 -4.39 0.49
N VAL A 254 13.52 -5.52 0.92
CA VAL A 254 13.16 -6.86 0.42
C VAL A 254 12.93 -7.83 1.56
N LEU A 255 11.92 -8.67 1.40
CA LEU A 255 11.63 -9.79 2.29
C LEU A 255 11.52 -11.06 1.43
N TYR A 256 12.25 -12.11 1.78
CA TYR A 256 12.15 -13.39 1.10
C TYR A 256 10.77 -14.01 1.32
N GLY A 257 10.20 -14.59 0.26
CA GLY A 257 8.86 -15.19 0.26
C GLY A 257 7.70 -14.20 0.14
N LEU A 258 7.99 -12.89 0.08
CA LEU A 258 6.96 -11.85 0.02
C LEU A 258 6.12 -11.92 -1.27
N ASP A 259 6.74 -12.28 -2.38
CA ASP A 259 6.09 -12.50 -3.67
C ASP A 259 5.05 -13.63 -3.62
N LEU A 260 5.34 -14.68 -2.85
CA LEU A 260 4.43 -15.80 -2.58
C LEU A 260 3.36 -15.39 -1.55
N ALA A 261 3.75 -14.66 -0.52
CA ALA A 261 2.93 -14.38 0.65
C ALA A 261 1.96 -13.19 0.48
N LYS A 262 2.20 -12.25 -0.45
CA LYS A 262 1.46 -10.98 -0.55
C LYS A 262 -0.07 -11.16 -0.57
N LYS A 263 -0.56 -12.18 -1.30
CA LYS A 263 -2.00 -12.45 -1.39
C LYS A 263 -2.56 -12.96 -0.07
N ALA A 264 -1.90 -13.96 0.54
CA ALA A 264 -2.29 -14.50 1.83
C ALA A 264 -2.22 -13.42 2.93
N ILE A 265 -1.17 -12.60 2.94
CA ILE A 265 -1.02 -11.48 3.88
C ILE A 265 -2.18 -10.51 3.76
N SER A 266 -2.59 -10.14 2.54
CA SER A 266 -3.69 -9.21 2.35
C SER A 266 -5.05 -9.82 2.72
N THR A 267 -5.30 -11.09 2.40
CA THR A 267 -6.57 -11.78 2.69
C THR A 267 -6.72 -12.15 4.15
N GLU A 268 -5.72 -12.79 4.75
CA GLU A 268 -5.74 -13.21 6.16
C GLU A 268 -5.46 -12.05 7.12
N ARG A 269 -4.93 -10.95 6.60
CA ARG A 269 -4.47 -9.79 7.38
C ARG A 269 -3.51 -10.20 8.48
N ARG A 270 -2.64 -11.14 8.12
CA ARG A 270 -1.64 -11.77 8.97
C ARG A 270 -0.32 -11.83 8.21
N ALA A 271 0.77 -11.45 8.84
CA ALA A 271 2.14 -11.69 8.34
C ALA A 271 2.92 -12.47 9.40
N VAL A 272 3.71 -13.45 8.97
CA VAL A 272 4.57 -14.24 9.87
C VAL A 272 6.02 -13.97 9.48
N VAL A 273 6.77 -13.29 10.35
CA VAL A 273 8.18 -12.97 10.14
C VAL A 273 9.03 -14.05 10.80
N VAL A 274 9.78 -14.77 9.98
CA VAL A 274 10.70 -15.84 10.39
C VAL A 274 12.16 -15.46 10.10
N GLU A 275 13.12 -16.22 10.62
CA GLU A 275 14.54 -15.85 10.55
C GLU A 275 15.19 -16.11 9.19
N GLY A 276 14.94 -17.27 8.60
CA GLY A 276 15.70 -17.76 7.45
C GLY A 276 14.86 -18.22 6.26
N TYR A 277 15.57 -18.47 5.15
CA TYR A 277 15.00 -18.96 3.90
C TYR A 277 14.30 -20.32 4.06
N THR A 278 14.91 -21.23 4.82
CA THR A 278 14.36 -22.57 5.10
C THR A 278 13.10 -22.51 5.93
N ASP A 279 13.00 -21.53 6.82
CA ASP A 279 11.86 -21.38 7.72
C ASP A 279 10.65 -20.87 6.94
N VAL A 280 10.88 -19.95 6.00
CA VAL A 280 9.83 -19.54 5.04
C VAL A 280 9.36 -20.74 4.24
N MET A 281 10.28 -21.53 3.68
CA MET A 281 9.90 -22.72 2.91
C MET A 281 9.07 -23.70 3.76
N ALA A 282 9.54 -24.04 4.96
CA ALA A 282 8.86 -24.96 5.87
C ALA A 282 7.48 -24.43 6.30
N ALA A 283 7.37 -23.13 6.59
CA ALA A 283 6.11 -22.48 6.95
C ALA A 283 5.10 -22.51 5.79
N HIS A 284 5.52 -22.16 4.56
CA HIS A 284 4.66 -22.22 3.38
C HIS A 284 4.18 -23.65 3.10
N LEU A 285 5.08 -24.65 3.16
CA LEU A 285 4.73 -26.07 3.01
C LEU A 285 3.79 -26.58 4.12
N SER A 286 3.82 -25.93 5.28
CA SER A 286 2.92 -26.22 6.42
C SER A 286 1.55 -25.56 6.31
N GLY A 287 1.30 -24.77 5.25
CA GLY A 287 0.06 -24.01 5.06
C GLY A 287 0.07 -22.61 5.68
N VAL A 288 1.20 -22.16 6.21
CA VAL A 288 1.40 -20.78 6.69
C VAL A 288 1.90 -19.92 5.52
N GLY A 289 1.00 -19.67 4.56
CA GLY A 289 1.32 -18.92 3.33
C GLY A 289 1.66 -17.44 3.55
N THR A 290 1.56 -16.94 4.79
CA THR A 290 1.87 -15.56 5.17
C THR A 290 3.32 -15.37 5.64
N ALA A 291 4.15 -16.42 5.57
CA ALA A 291 5.51 -16.40 6.08
C ALA A 291 6.49 -15.64 5.17
N VAL A 292 7.34 -14.80 5.76
CA VAL A 292 8.38 -14.00 5.11
C VAL A 292 9.62 -13.90 6.00
N ALA A 293 10.80 -13.67 5.41
CA ALA A 293 12.05 -13.51 6.17
C ALA A 293 12.88 -12.31 5.70
N THR A 294 13.64 -11.73 6.62
CA THR A 294 14.63 -10.70 6.29
C THR A 294 15.86 -11.30 5.63
N CYS A 295 16.39 -10.62 4.61
CA CYS A 295 17.56 -11.11 3.87
C CYS A 295 18.86 -10.70 4.58
N GLY A 296 19.21 -11.38 5.67
CA GLY A 296 20.49 -11.24 6.39
C GLY A 296 20.68 -9.92 7.14
N THR A 297 19.61 -9.19 7.44
CA THR A 297 19.56 -7.94 8.23
C THR A 297 18.53 -8.08 9.33
N ALA A 298 18.61 -7.25 10.37
CA ALA A 298 17.51 -7.13 11.32
C ALA A 298 16.25 -6.58 10.64
N PHE A 299 15.08 -7.00 11.13
CA PHE A 299 13.80 -6.41 10.75
C PHE A 299 13.75 -4.92 11.16
N GLY A 300 13.14 -4.06 10.35
CA GLY A 300 13.24 -2.61 10.50
C GLY A 300 12.08 -1.85 9.87
N THR A 301 12.11 -0.52 9.96
CA THR A 301 11.00 0.37 9.57
C THR A 301 10.57 0.26 8.12
N ASP A 302 11.51 0.06 7.21
CA ASP A 302 11.22 -0.10 5.78
C ASP A 302 10.41 -1.38 5.54
N HIS A 303 10.78 -2.49 6.20
CA HIS A 303 10.03 -3.75 6.17
C HIS A 303 8.63 -3.59 6.79
N THR A 304 8.52 -2.88 7.93
CA THR A 304 7.24 -2.54 8.53
C THR A 304 6.33 -1.79 7.55
N SER A 305 6.88 -0.81 6.83
CA SER A 305 6.13 -0.02 5.85
C SER A 305 5.63 -0.88 4.69
N ILE A 306 6.43 -1.82 4.21
CA ILE A 306 6.04 -2.79 3.17
C ILE A 306 4.87 -3.66 3.65
N LEU A 307 4.99 -4.27 4.84
CA LEU A 307 3.94 -5.15 5.37
C LEU A 307 2.64 -4.40 5.65
N ARG A 308 2.70 -3.18 6.22
CA ARG A 308 1.52 -2.35 6.47
C ARG A 308 0.71 -2.07 5.22
N ARG A 309 1.39 -1.78 4.11
CA ARG A 309 0.73 -1.55 2.81
C ARG A 309 -0.05 -2.77 2.33
N MET A 310 0.42 -3.97 2.64
CA MET A 310 -0.27 -5.23 2.29
C MET A 310 -1.42 -5.57 3.23
N LEU A 311 -1.23 -5.33 4.52
CA LEU A 311 -2.20 -5.63 5.58
C LEU A 311 -3.46 -4.74 5.52
N ARG A 312 -3.44 -3.66 4.71
CA ARG A 312 -4.54 -2.70 4.52
C ARG A 312 -5.10 -2.25 5.87
N ASP A 313 -4.25 -1.57 6.65
CA ASP A 313 -4.55 -1.09 8.01
C ASP A 313 -5.54 0.10 7.98
N GLU A 314 -6.78 -0.18 7.59
CA GLU A 314 -7.88 0.79 7.48
C GLU A 314 -8.79 0.78 8.72
N PRO A 315 -9.31 1.95 9.14
CA PRO A 315 -10.29 2.03 10.23
C PRO A 315 -11.54 1.19 9.93
N GLY A 316 -12.01 0.41 10.92
CA GLY A 316 -13.26 -0.36 10.83
C GLY A 316 -13.14 -1.81 10.34
N ARG A 317 -11.93 -2.29 10.03
CA ARG A 317 -11.68 -3.73 9.81
C ARG A 317 -11.07 -4.39 11.05
N ALA A 318 -11.07 -5.72 11.12
CA ALA A 318 -10.41 -6.49 12.20
C ALA A 318 -8.93 -6.07 12.40
N PRO A 319 -8.31 -6.23 13.57
CA PRO A 319 -6.90 -5.88 13.71
C PRO A 319 -6.01 -6.78 12.84
N ALA A 320 -5.08 -6.18 12.10
CA ALA A 320 -4.03 -6.94 11.42
C ALA A 320 -3.08 -7.58 12.46
N ARG A 321 -2.48 -8.73 12.14
CA ARG A 321 -1.56 -9.44 13.03
C ARG A 321 -0.20 -9.62 12.37
N VAL A 322 0.87 -9.26 13.07
CA VAL A 322 2.24 -9.51 12.64
C VAL A 322 2.89 -10.39 13.68
N ILE A 323 3.15 -11.63 13.32
CA ILE A 323 3.69 -12.64 14.22
C ILE A 323 5.17 -12.80 13.93
N PHE A 324 6.01 -12.63 14.93
CA PHE A 324 7.43 -12.90 14.83
C PHE A 324 7.74 -14.25 15.44
N THR A 325 8.44 -15.11 14.70
CA THR A 325 9.00 -16.35 15.23
C THR A 325 10.48 -16.15 15.48
N PHE A 326 10.96 -16.53 16.66
CA PHE A 326 12.37 -16.45 17.02
C PHE A 326 12.92 -17.81 17.39
N ASP A 327 14.22 -18.00 17.15
CA ASP A 327 14.98 -19.18 17.54
C ASP A 327 15.26 -19.17 19.05
N GLY A 328 14.25 -18.92 19.90
CA GLY A 328 14.30 -18.97 21.37
C GLY A 328 15.37 -18.11 22.08
N ASP A 329 16.24 -17.40 21.37
CA ASP A 329 17.45 -16.80 21.92
C ASP A 329 17.25 -15.34 22.37
N ALA A 330 18.12 -14.89 23.27
CA ALA A 330 18.06 -13.54 23.82
C ALA A 330 18.38 -12.44 22.80
N ALA A 331 18.93 -12.78 21.63
CA ALA A 331 19.30 -11.82 20.59
C ALA A 331 18.10 -11.50 19.69
N GLY A 332 17.35 -12.52 19.26
CA GLY A 332 16.11 -12.40 18.50
C GLY A 332 15.06 -11.60 19.25
N GLN A 333 14.87 -11.91 20.54
CA GLN A 333 13.95 -11.17 21.42
C GLN A 333 14.33 -9.69 21.57
N LYS A 334 15.63 -9.36 21.70
CA LYS A 334 16.10 -7.96 21.79
C LYS A 334 15.93 -7.20 20.47
N ALA A 335 16.17 -7.86 19.34
CA ALA A 335 15.97 -7.25 18.03
C ALA A 335 14.49 -6.95 17.77
N ALA A 336 13.60 -7.86 18.18
CA ALA A 336 12.16 -7.67 18.19
C ALA A 336 11.80 -6.42 19.00
N MET A 337 12.17 -6.39 20.29
CA MET A 337 11.84 -5.29 21.20
C MET A 337 12.24 -3.93 20.63
N LYS A 338 13.42 -3.85 20.01
CA LYS A 338 13.94 -2.63 19.40
C LYS A 338 13.12 -2.15 18.18
N ALA A 339 12.58 -3.06 17.39
CA ALA A 339 11.72 -2.71 16.24
C ALA A 339 10.36 -2.13 16.67
N PHE A 340 9.89 -2.45 17.89
CA PHE A 340 8.62 -1.95 18.43
C PHE A 340 8.71 -0.58 19.09
N GLU A 341 9.90 -0.11 19.45
CA GLU A 341 10.07 1.17 20.12
C GLU A 341 9.69 2.39 19.26
N GLN A 342 9.54 2.19 17.95
CA GLN A 342 9.40 3.27 16.98
C GLN A 342 7.95 3.49 16.52
N ASP A 343 7.04 2.53 16.73
CA ASP A 343 5.65 2.67 16.29
C ASP A 343 4.64 1.84 17.11
N GLN A 344 3.73 2.53 17.79
CA GLN A 344 2.78 1.93 18.73
C GLN A 344 1.63 1.18 18.07
N ARG A 345 1.11 1.67 16.93
CA ARG A 345 0.05 0.96 16.20
C ARG A 345 0.57 -0.37 15.68
N TRP A 346 1.83 -0.37 15.23
CA TRP A 346 2.51 -1.61 14.87
C TRP A 346 2.71 -2.52 16.08
N ALA A 347 3.16 -1.97 17.21
CA ALA A 347 3.39 -2.75 18.42
C ALA A 347 2.10 -3.43 18.94
N ALA A 348 0.95 -2.75 18.88
CA ALA A 348 -0.35 -3.32 19.27
C ALA A 348 -0.84 -4.44 18.32
N GLN A 349 -0.35 -4.45 17.07
CA GLN A 349 -0.63 -5.48 16.06
C GLN A 349 0.44 -6.58 16.04
N SER A 350 1.44 -6.51 16.91
CA SER A 350 2.60 -7.42 16.91
C SER A 350 2.47 -8.53 17.95
N PHE A 351 2.87 -9.72 17.56
CA PHE A 351 2.79 -10.96 18.33
C PHE A 351 4.11 -11.72 18.25
N VAL A 352 4.39 -12.57 19.24
CA VAL A 352 5.53 -13.49 19.26
C VAL A 352 5.03 -14.92 19.31
N ALA A 353 5.63 -15.79 18.51
CA ALA A 353 5.53 -17.23 18.66
C ALA A 353 6.94 -17.79 18.93
N VAL A 354 7.12 -18.49 20.05
CA VAL A 354 8.38 -19.15 20.40
C VAL A 354 8.11 -20.64 20.60
N ALA A 355 8.87 -21.50 19.93
CA ALA A 355 8.78 -22.93 20.17
C ALA A 355 9.33 -23.28 21.56
N SER A 356 8.73 -24.26 22.24
CA SER A 356 9.08 -24.66 23.61
C SER A 356 10.55 -25.05 23.80
N GLU A 357 11.18 -25.62 22.78
CA GLU A 357 12.59 -26.01 22.80
C GLU A 357 13.51 -25.01 22.07
N GLY A 358 13.03 -23.81 21.74
CA GLY A 358 13.79 -22.81 20.99
C GLY A 358 14.08 -23.18 19.53
N GLN A 359 13.30 -24.12 18.98
CA GLN A 359 13.41 -24.56 17.59
C GLN A 359 12.90 -23.51 16.61
N ASP A 360 13.57 -23.42 15.46
CA ASP A 360 13.08 -22.65 14.31
C ASP A 360 11.91 -23.39 13.60
N PRO A 361 11.12 -22.72 12.74
CA PRO A 361 10.03 -23.35 12.01
C PRO A 361 10.46 -24.55 11.14
N ASN A 362 11.68 -24.56 10.61
CA ASN A 362 12.18 -25.68 9.81
C ASN A 362 12.48 -26.92 10.67
N ASP A 363 13.14 -26.72 11.81
CA ASP A 363 13.48 -27.76 12.78
C ASP A 363 12.20 -28.34 13.40
N LEU A 364 11.19 -27.50 13.67
CA LEU A 364 9.88 -27.95 14.14
C LEU A 364 9.14 -28.77 13.07
N TRP A 365 9.16 -28.30 11.82
CA TRP A 365 8.57 -29.02 10.69
C TRP A 365 9.21 -30.41 10.49
N LEU A 366 10.53 -30.50 10.60
CA LEU A 366 11.29 -31.75 10.48
C LEU A 366 10.93 -32.78 11.57
N ARG A 367 10.73 -32.32 12.80
CA ARG A 367 10.47 -33.22 13.94
C ARG A 367 9.01 -33.60 14.08
N GLU A 368 8.10 -32.64 13.93
CA GLU A 368 6.69 -32.78 14.32
C GLU A 368 5.71 -32.51 13.17
N GLY A 369 6.22 -32.13 11.98
CA GLY A 369 5.41 -31.91 10.78
C GLY A 369 4.72 -30.54 10.74
N GLY A 370 3.96 -30.31 9.67
CA GLY A 370 3.37 -28.99 9.40
C GLY A 370 2.24 -28.57 10.34
N GLU A 371 1.64 -29.50 11.08
CA GLU A 371 0.64 -29.15 12.09
C GLU A 371 1.27 -28.44 13.29
N ALA A 372 2.47 -28.86 13.72
CA ALA A 372 3.19 -28.21 14.79
C ALA A 372 3.59 -26.77 14.42
N VAL A 373 4.01 -26.54 13.17
CA VAL A 373 4.33 -25.18 12.68
C VAL A 373 3.09 -24.28 12.69
N ARG A 374 1.92 -24.80 12.29
CA ARG A 374 0.65 -24.06 12.38
C ARG A 374 0.28 -23.76 13.83
N ALA A 375 0.37 -24.77 14.71
CA ALA A 375 0.09 -24.62 16.13
C ALA A 375 0.99 -23.58 16.81
N LEU A 376 2.28 -23.54 16.45
CA LEU A 376 3.22 -22.51 16.91
C LEU A 376 2.72 -21.11 16.55
N VAL A 377 2.37 -20.88 15.28
CA VAL A 377 1.86 -19.58 14.82
C VAL A 377 0.52 -19.22 15.47
N ASP A 378 -0.36 -20.19 15.67
CA ASP A 378 -1.67 -19.96 16.29
C ASP A 378 -1.57 -19.68 17.80
N SER A 379 -0.55 -20.21 18.47
CA SER A 379 -0.22 -19.92 19.88
C SER A 379 0.44 -18.55 20.11
N ALA A 380 0.63 -17.74 19.05
CA ALA A 380 1.34 -16.48 19.14
C ALA A 380 0.71 -15.53 20.18
N GLN A 381 1.53 -15.05 21.10
CA GLN A 381 1.15 -14.19 22.22
C GLN A 381 1.39 -12.71 21.87
N PRO A 382 0.61 -11.77 22.42
CA PRO A 382 0.84 -10.34 22.21
C PRO A 382 2.26 -9.92 22.64
N MET A 383 2.91 -9.10 21.82
CA MET A 383 4.30 -8.69 22.02
C MET A 383 4.53 -8.00 23.39
N PHE A 384 3.60 -7.14 23.80
CA PHE A 384 3.70 -6.45 25.09
C PHE A 384 3.62 -7.41 26.27
N GLU A 385 2.77 -8.44 26.20
CA GLU A 385 2.66 -9.45 27.24
C GLU A 385 3.95 -10.27 27.33
N PHE A 386 4.47 -10.71 26.18
CA PHE A 386 5.74 -11.42 26.08
C PHE A 386 6.91 -10.58 26.64
N ALA A 387 6.95 -9.29 26.31
CA ALA A 387 7.94 -8.34 26.82
C ALA A 387 7.91 -8.22 28.35
N VAL A 388 6.71 -8.08 28.92
CA VAL A 388 6.51 -8.04 30.37
C VAL A 388 7.00 -9.33 31.00
N GLN A 389 6.53 -10.49 30.53
CA GLN A 389 6.94 -11.80 31.05
C GLN A 389 8.45 -12.00 31.00
N THR A 390 9.10 -11.56 29.91
CA THR A 390 10.56 -11.66 29.74
C THR A 390 11.32 -10.86 30.78
N VAL A 391 10.88 -9.63 31.09
CA VAL A 391 11.48 -8.82 32.17
C VAL A 391 11.22 -9.44 33.53
N LEU A 392 9.98 -9.89 33.78
CA LEU A 392 9.59 -10.49 35.06
C LEU A 392 10.39 -11.76 35.38
N ALA A 393 10.76 -12.55 34.37
CA ALA A 393 11.57 -13.76 34.53
C ALA A 393 12.98 -13.50 35.11
N LEU A 394 13.47 -12.25 35.09
CA LEU A 394 14.75 -11.86 35.67
C LEU A 394 14.70 -11.66 37.21
N TYR A 395 13.50 -11.69 37.80
CA TYR A 395 13.27 -11.37 39.21
C TYR A 395 12.63 -12.53 39.95
N ASN A 396 13.01 -12.68 41.22
CA ASN A 396 12.28 -13.53 42.16
C ASN A 396 11.07 -12.77 42.70
N LEU A 397 9.91 -13.02 42.08
CA LEU A 397 8.65 -12.39 42.45
C LEU A 397 8.09 -12.85 43.81
N ASP A 398 8.75 -13.72 44.57
CA ASP A 398 8.37 -14.00 45.96
C ASP A 398 8.93 -12.95 46.94
N GLN A 399 9.86 -12.10 46.49
CA GLN A 399 10.48 -11.06 47.31
C GLN A 399 9.90 -9.68 46.99
N ASN A 400 9.40 -8.97 48.00
CA ASN A 400 8.80 -7.63 47.85
C ASN A 400 9.75 -6.62 47.19
N SER A 401 11.05 -6.64 47.53
CA SER A 401 12.06 -5.76 46.92
C SER A 401 12.25 -6.04 45.42
N GLN A 402 12.19 -7.31 45.02
CA GLN A 402 12.33 -7.71 43.63
C GLN A 402 11.04 -7.48 42.83
N ARG A 403 9.85 -7.60 43.44
CA ARG A 403 8.59 -7.14 42.82
C ARG A 403 8.62 -5.65 42.48
N ALA A 404 9.12 -4.83 43.40
CA ALA A 404 9.25 -3.38 43.18
C ALA A 404 10.28 -3.03 42.10
N ALA A 405 11.40 -3.77 42.05
CA ALA A 405 12.40 -3.63 41.00
C ALA A 405 11.84 -4.03 39.62
N ALA A 406 11.14 -5.17 39.54
CA ALA A 406 10.49 -5.64 38.33
C ALA A 406 9.45 -4.63 37.80
N LEU A 407 8.63 -4.06 38.70
CA LEU A 407 7.66 -3.02 38.33
C LEU A 407 8.35 -1.76 37.78
N SER A 408 9.50 -1.40 38.33
CA SER A 408 10.29 -0.24 37.89
C SER A 408 10.90 -0.42 36.50
N GLU A 409 11.10 -1.66 36.04
CA GLU A 409 11.52 -1.97 34.66
C GLU A 409 10.36 -2.18 33.69
N VAL A 410 9.24 -2.77 34.16
CA VAL A 410 8.03 -2.96 33.35
C VAL A 410 7.31 -1.64 33.07
N ALA A 411 7.22 -0.73 34.05
CA ALA A 411 6.46 0.50 33.92
C ALA A 411 6.93 1.39 32.74
N PRO A 412 8.25 1.61 32.51
CA PRO A 412 8.74 2.32 31.32
C PRO A 412 8.38 1.65 29.98
N LEU A 413 8.29 0.32 29.94
CA LEU A 413 7.89 -0.41 28.72
C LEU A 413 6.42 -0.12 28.37
N LEU A 414 5.54 -0.21 29.38
CA LEU A 414 4.10 0.04 29.21
C LEU A 414 3.76 1.53 29.09
N ALA A 415 4.58 2.44 29.63
CA ALA A 415 4.40 3.89 29.50
C ALA A 415 4.48 4.39 28.05
N LYS A 416 5.04 3.58 27.14
CA LYS A 416 5.06 3.84 25.70
C LYS A 416 3.71 3.56 25.02
N VAL A 417 2.71 2.97 25.70
CA VAL A 417 1.38 2.70 25.12
C VAL A 417 0.48 3.94 25.24
N GLN A 418 0.05 4.53 24.12
CA GLN A 418 -0.86 5.69 24.11
C GLN A 418 -2.34 5.30 24.22
N ASP A 419 -2.73 4.12 23.75
CA ASP A 419 -4.10 3.64 23.87
C ASP A 419 -4.40 3.34 25.34
N GLU A 420 -5.23 4.18 25.97
CA GLU A 420 -5.53 4.08 27.39
C GLU A 420 -6.28 2.78 27.73
N SER A 421 -7.08 2.24 26.80
CA SER A 421 -7.82 1.00 27.03
C SER A 421 -6.89 -0.21 27.03
N LEU A 422 -5.99 -0.30 26.05
CA LEU A 422 -4.95 -1.32 25.99
C LEU A 422 -3.98 -1.21 27.17
N MET A 423 -3.62 0.01 27.56
CA MET A 423 -2.74 0.26 28.70
C MET A 423 -3.34 -0.25 30.01
N VAL A 424 -4.66 -0.08 30.23
CA VAL A 424 -5.35 -0.61 31.42
C VAL A 424 -5.32 -2.14 31.44
N GLU A 425 -5.57 -2.81 30.31
CA GLU A 425 -5.51 -4.28 30.25
C GLU A 425 -4.08 -4.80 30.46
N LEU A 426 -3.07 -4.17 29.85
CA LEU A 426 -1.67 -4.53 30.08
C LEU A 426 -1.22 -4.27 31.51
N ALA A 427 -1.72 -3.21 32.15
CA ALA A 427 -1.45 -2.94 33.56
C ALA A 427 -2.09 -4.00 34.47
N ARG A 428 -3.29 -4.49 34.14
CA ARG A 428 -3.93 -5.61 34.85
C ARG A 428 -3.10 -6.88 34.70
N PHE A 429 -2.73 -7.24 33.47
CA PHE A 429 -1.86 -8.38 33.19
C PHE A 429 -0.54 -8.32 33.95
N ALA A 430 0.14 -7.16 33.95
CA ALA A 430 1.38 -6.96 34.70
C ALA A 430 1.15 -7.04 36.22
N SER A 431 0.04 -6.49 36.73
CA SER A 431 -0.33 -6.58 38.15
C SER A 431 -0.48 -8.04 38.59
N ASP A 432 -1.24 -8.83 37.82
CA ASP A 432 -1.47 -10.24 38.08
C ASP A 432 -0.16 -11.03 38.02
N SER A 433 0.67 -10.75 37.01
CA SER A 433 1.96 -11.43 36.79
C SER A 433 3.00 -11.11 37.88
N ILE A 434 3.03 -9.87 38.40
CA ILE A 434 3.94 -9.47 39.48
C ILE A 434 3.42 -9.92 40.86
N GLY A 435 2.11 -10.17 40.99
CA GLY A 435 1.47 -10.49 42.26
C GLY A 435 1.10 -9.25 43.09
N TYR A 436 0.75 -8.14 42.43
CA TYR A 436 0.09 -7.00 43.06
C TYR A 436 -1.44 -7.20 43.02
N LEU A 437 -2.10 -7.09 44.17
CA LEU A 437 -3.56 -7.20 44.29
C LEU A 437 -4.31 -5.97 43.75
N ASP A 438 -3.65 -4.82 43.65
CA ASP A 438 -4.26 -3.57 43.19
C ASP A 438 -3.57 -3.05 41.92
N THR A 439 -4.28 -3.12 40.79
CA THR A 439 -3.83 -2.63 39.48
C THR A 439 -3.49 -1.13 39.50
N ASN A 440 -4.07 -0.34 40.42
CA ASN A 440 -3.76 1.09 40.52
C ASN A 440 -2.31 1.37 40.89
N VAL A 441 -1.64 0.44 41.58
CA VAL A 441 -0.20 0.55 41.89
C VAL A 441 0.61 0.54 40.60
N VAL A 442 0.29 -0.39 39.68
CA VAL A 442 0.96 -0.52 38.38
C VAL A 442 0.62 0.68 37.48
N LEU A 443 -0.66 1.09 37.41
CA LEU A 443 -1.08 2.27 36.66
C LEU A 443 -0.39 3.55 37.17
N GLY A 444 -0.21 3.68 38.49
CA GLY A 444 0.54 4.77 39.11
C GLY A 444 2.00 4.81 38.67
N ALA A 445 2.67 3.65 38.66
CA ALA A 445 4.05 3.52 38.18
C ALA A 445 4.19 3.85 36.69
N ILE A 446 3.28 3.37 35.84
CA ILE A 446 3.25 3.67 34.40
C ILE A 446 3.09 5.18 34.17
N ARG A 447 2.13 5.82 34.83
CA ARG A 447 1.90 7.27 34.73
C ARG A 447 3.10 8.08 35.24
N HIS A 448 3.77 7.59 36.29
CA HIS A 448 5.00 8.20 36.78
C HIS A 448 6.13 8.12 35.75
N ALA A 449 6.37 6.94 35.17
CA ALA A 449 7.36 6.74 34.12
C ALA A 449 7.07 7.57 32.85
N ARG A 450 5.79 7.78 32.52
CA ARG A 450 5.37 8.65 31.40
C ARG A 450 5.67 10.14 31.65
N LYS A 451 5.59 10.59 32.91
CA LYS A 451 5.92 11.98 33.31
C LYS A 451 7.42 12.19 33.51
N ASN A 452 8.12 11.16 33.97
CA ASN A 452 9.56 11.17 34.28
C ASN A 452 10.27 10.06 33.49
N PRO A 453 10.44 10.21 32.16
CA PRO A 453 11.16 9.22 31.37
C PRO A 453 12.60 9.07 31.92
N PRO A 454 13.11 7.84 32.10
CA PRO A 454 14.44 7.62 32.65
C PRO A 454 15.49 8.26 31.74
N SER A 455 16.37 9.08 32.32
CA SER A 455 17.55 9.64 31.66
C SER A 455 18.62 8.56 31.51
N GLN A 456 18.46 7.64 30.54
CA GLN A 456 19.54 6.71 30.23
C GLN A 456 20.65 7.41 29.42
N GLY A 457 21.78 7.62 30.08
CA GLY A 457 23.05 7.88 29.42
C GLY A 457 23.58 6.62 28.72
N LEU A 458 23.78 6.73 27.41
CA LEU A 458 24.77 5.98 26.65
C LEU A 458 25.53 7.01 25.78
N ARG A 459 26.86 7.05 25.94
CA ARG A 459 27.80 7.96 25.27
C ARG A 459 27.67 7.90 23.74
N THR A 460 27.37 9.04 23.08
CA THR A 460 28.00 9.52 21.82
C THR A 460 27.64 10.99 21.51
N LEU A 461 28.48 11.62 20.68
CA LEU A 461 28.74 13.04 20.37
C LEU A 461 27.54 13.93 19.93
N PRO A 462 27.69 15.27 20.03
CA PRO A 462 26.58 16.22 19.91
C PRO A 462 26.15 16.46 18.46
N ARG A 463 24.84 16.44 18.20
CA ARG A 463 24.26 16.88 16.93
C ARG A 463 23.19 17.94 17.19
N GLN A 464 23.35 19.05 16.49
CA GLN A 464 22.56 20.27 16.58
C GLN A 464 21.07 20.04 16.31
N GLN A 465 20.24 20.72 17.09
CA GLN A 465 18.80 20.92 16.84
C GLN A 465 18.58 21.76 15.59
N PRO A 466 17.54 21.47 14.79
CA PRO A 466 16.72 22.49 14.17
C PRO A 466 15.43 22.67 14.98
N SER A 467 15.11 23.94 15.23
CA SER A 467 13.86 24.46 15.79
C SER A 467 12.64 24.01 14.97
N GLY A 468 11.65 23.44 15.65
CA GLY A 468 10.33 23.14 15.08
C GLY A 468 9.42 24.37 15.09
N GLU A 469 8.79 24.63 13.95
CA GLU A 469 7.53 25.37 13.85
C GLU A 469 6.36 24.45 14.25
N PRO A 470 5.25 24.97 14.78
CA PRO A 470 4.14 24.16 15.27
C PRO A 470 3.28 23.61 14.12
N ASP A 471 3.26 22.28 13.96
CA ASP A 471 2.28 21.59 13.14
C ASP A 471 0.88 21.76 13.73
N GLY A 472 0.02 22.47 13.01
CA GLY A 472 -1.40 22.52 13.27
C GLY A 472 -2.07 21.21 12.83
N GLU A 473 -2.68 20.50 13.76
CA GLU A 473 -3.62 19.42 13.46
C GLU A 473 -4.81 19.99 12.66
N GLU A 474 -4.81 19.79 11.34
CA GLU A 474 -5.98 20.00 10.50
C GLU A 474 -7.04 18.96 10.86
N ARG A 475 -8.05 19.37 11.64
CA ARG A 475 -9.31 18.63 11.76
C ARG A 475 -9.98 18.62 10.40
N HIS A 476 -9.92 17.51 9.67
CA HIS A 476 -10.71 17.31 8.46
C HIS A 476 -12.21 17.30 8.81
N THR A 477 -12.92 18.36 8.46
CA THR A 477 -14.38 18.41 8.51
C THR A 477 -14.93 17.46 7.46
N GLU A 478 -15.54 16.34 7.87
CA GLU A 478 -16.22 15.43 6.93
C GLU A 478 -17.43 16.13 6.30
N LEU A 479 -17.43 16.26 4.96
CA LEU A 479 -18.59 16.75 4.21
C LEU A 479 -19.69 15.67 4.19
N PRO A 480 -20.98 16.03 4.32
CA PRO A 480 -22.07 15.06 4.28
C PRO A 480 -22.26 14.48 2.87
N ARG A 481 -22.53 13.16 2.79
CA ARG A 481 -22.79 12.47 1.52
C ARG A 481 -24.13 12.90 0.91
N PRO A 482 -24.27 12.90 -0.43
CA PRO A 482 -25.54 13.19 -1.10
C PRO A 482 -26.66 12.21 -0.69
N ASP A 483 -27.87 12.73 -0.47
CA ASP A 483 -29.08 11.94 -0.22
C ASP A 483 -29.77 11.56 -1.54
N LEU A 484 -29.64 10.29 -1.92
CA LEU A 484 -30.22 9.75 -3.15
C LEU A 484 -31.75 9.57 -3.09
N ARG A 485 -32.39 9.91 -1.97
CA ARG A 485 -33.85 9.97 -1.86
C ARG A 485 -34.41 11.34 -2.26
N ASP A 486 -33.58 12.38 -2.30
CA ASP A 486 -33.95 13.71 -2.78
C ASP A 486 -33.88 13.75 -4.32
N PRO A 487 -35.01 13.92 -5.04
CA PRO A 487 -35.03 13.98 -6.50
C PRO A 487 -34.14 15.08 -7.09
N VAL A 488 -33.91 16.17 -6.36
CA VAL A 488 -33.01 17.24 -6.79
C VAL A 488 -31.56 16.78 -6.73
N GLN A 489 -31.13 16.20 -5.61
CA GLN A 489 -29.76 15.67 -5.50
C GLN A 489 -29.50 14.53 -6.47
N VAL A 490 -30.53 13.74 -6.82
CA VAL A 490 -30.45 12.75 -7.90
C VAL A 490 -30.21 13.40 -9.26
N ALA A 491 -30.90 14.51 -9.57
CA ALA A 491 -30.68 15.26 -10.81
C ALA A 491 -29.29 15.92 -10.86
N GLU A 492 -28.84 16.52 -9.76
CA GLU A 492 -27.48 17.08 -9.62
C GLU A 492 -26.41 16.01 -9.87
N ARG A 493 -26.58 14.85 -9.22
CA ARG A 493 -25.70 13.71 -9.38
C ARG A 493 -25.62 13.27 -10.84
N GLN A 494 -26.77 13.12 -11.49
CA GLN A 494 -26.84 12.69 -12.89
C GLN A 494 -26.22 13.72 -13.84
N LEU A 495 -26.39 15.02 -13.58
CA LEU A 495 -25.74 16.06 -14.36
C LEU A 495 -24.20 16.00 -14.21
N LEU A 496 -23.70 15.79 -13.00
CA LEU A 496 -22.27 15.60 -12.75
C LEU A 496 -21.73 14.32 -13.40
N GLN A 497 -22.51 13.23 -13.44
CA GLN A 497 -22.16 12.03 -14.20
C GLN A 497 -22.01 12.36 -15.69
N VAL A 498 -22.95 13.08 -16.30
CA VAL A 498 -22.84 13.49 -17.71
C VAL A 498 -21.60 14.39 -17.91
N ALA A 499 -21.32 15.33 -17.00
CA ALA A 499 -20.17 16.23 -17.12
C ALA A 499 -18.81 15.51 -17.08
N LEU A 500 -18.68 14.45 -16.26
CA LEU A 500 -17.44 13.67 -16.16
C LEU A 500 -17.28 12.65 -17.29
N GLN A 501 -18.39 12.04 -17.69
CA GLN A 501 -18.40 10.91 -18.64
C GLN A 501 -18.57 11.34 -20.10
N TYR A 502 -19.34 12.40 -20.34
CA TYR A 502 -19.77 12.91 -21.66
C TYR A 502 -19.82 14.44 -21.68
N PRO A 503 -18.71 15.15 -21.35
CA PRO A 503 -18.71 16.61 -21.23
C PRO A 503 -19.21 17.32 -22.50
N LEU A 504 -18.99 16.72 -23.67
CA LEU A 504 -19.40 17.27 -24.97
C LEU A 504 -20.89 17.14 -25.27
N ALA A 505 -21.64 16.39 -24.45
CA ALA A 505 -23.09 16.30 -24.56
C ALA A 505 -23.80 17.48 -23.85
N ILE A 506 -23.05 18.31 -23.11
CA ILE A 506 -23.60 19.46 -22.37
C ILE A 506 -23.24 20.75 -23.12
N TYR A 507 -24.22 21.61 -23.35
CA TYR A 507 -23.96 22.95 -23.87
C TYR A 507 -23.20 23.78 -22.82
N PRO A 508 -22.08 24.44 -23.18
CA PRO A 508 -21.27 25.21 -22.22
C PRO A 508 -22.04 26.24 -21.39
N GLY A 509 -22.95 26.98 -22.03
CA GLY A 509 -23.75 28.01 -21.38
C GLY A 509 -24.63 27.48 -20.26
N ASP A 510 -25.09 26.23 -20.36
CA ASP A 510 -25.96 25.61 -19.36
C ASP A 510 -25.24 25.36 -18.02
N MET A 511 -23.93 25.06 -18.09
CA MET A 511 -23.10 24.88 -16.91
C MET A 511 -22.63 26.22 -16.33
N ASP A 512 -22.44 27.23 -17.19
CA ASP A 512 -21.92 28.53 -16.74
C ASP A 512 -22.96 29.39 -16.02
N GLU A 513 -24.25 29.20 -16.35
CA GLU A 513 -25.39 29.89 -15.74
C GLU A 513 -25.77 29.34 -14.35
N LEU A 514 -25.23 28.17 -13.96
CA LEU A 514 -25.49 27.53 -12.68
C LEU A 514 -24.41 27.92 -11.65
N ASP A 515 -24.83 28.68 -10.63
CA ASP A 515 -23.96 29.00 -9.50
C ASP A 515 -23.85 27.77 -8.56
N PRO A 516 -22.62 27.23 -8.35
CA PRO A 516 -22.39 26.00 -7.61
C PRO A 516 -22.88 26.06 -6.16
N SER A 517 -22.92 27.25 -5.55
CA SER A 517 -23.35 27.45 -4.15
C SER A 517 -24.81 27.09 -3.90
N HIS A 518 -25.60 26.95 -4.97
CA HIS A 518 -27.01 26.60 -4.90
C HIS A 518 -27.33 25.12 -5.12
N LEU A 519 -26.34 24.27 -5.40
CA LEU A 519 -26.54 22.82 -5.37
C LEU A 519 -26.84 22.39 -3.93
N ARG A 520 -27.76 21.45 -3.73
CA ARG A 520 -28.21 21.03 -2.39
C ARG A 520 -27.18 20.18 -1.66
N ALA A 521 -26.41 19.35 -2.36
CA ALA A 521 -25.42 18.48 -1.73
C ALA A 521 -24.02 19.15 -1.70
N PRO A 522 -23.40 19.37 -0.52
CA PRO A 522 -22.07 19.98 -0.42
C PRO A 522 -20.98 19.25 -1.21
N MET A 523 -21.06 17.91 -1.30
CA MET A 523 -20.13 17.15 -2.14
C MET A 523 -20.33 17.43 -3.64
N HIS A 524 -21.56 17.62 -4.12
CA HIS A 524 -21.81 18.01 -5.51
C HIS A 524 -21.28 19.40 -5.81
N GLN A 525 -21.42 20.34 -4.86
CA GLN A 525 -20.82 21.68 -4.95
C GLN A 525 -19.31 21.59 -5.18
N ALA A 526 -18.61 20.77 -4.40
CA ALA A 526 -17.17 20.60 -4.51
C ALA A 526 -16.74 20.01 -5.87
N VAL A 527 -17.45 19.01 -6.39
CA VAL A 527 -17.18 18.45 -7.74
C VAL A 527 -17.44 19.49 -8.83
N TRP A 528 -18.51 20.27 -8.70
CA TRP A 528 -18.81 21.34 -9.65
C TRP A 528 -17.76 22.45 -9.65
N HIS A 529 -17.30 22.88 -8.47
CA HIS A 529 -16.20 23.85 -8.36
C HIS A 529 -14.93 23.33 -9.03
N ALA A 530 -14.62 22.03 -8.87
CA ALA A 530 -13.50 21.41 -9.55
C ALA A 530 -13.66 21.43 -11.08
N LEU A 531 -14.85 21.11 -11.60
CA LEU A 531 -15.16 21.21 -13.04
C LEU A 531 -14.95 22.63 -13.59
N ARG A 532 -15.43 23.65 -12.87
CA ARG A 532 -15.26 25.07 -13.24
C ARG A 532 -13.79 25.50 -13.17
N ALA A 533 -13.04 25.05 -12.16
CA ALA A 533 -11.62 25.39 -12.00
C ALA A 533 -10.73 24.86 -13.14
N VAL A 534 -11.14 23.78 -13.81
CA VAL A 534 -10.45 23.24 -15.00
C VAL A 534 -10.80 24.03 -16.28
N GLY A 535 -11.78 24.93 -16.23
CA GLY A 535 -12.27 25.70 -17.38
C GLY A 535 -13.66 25.28 -17.87
N GLY A 536 -14.40 24.48 -17.10
CA GLY A 536 -15.74 24.01 -17.47
C GLY A 536 -15.71 22.89 -18.52
N VAL A 537 -16.89 22.44 -18.95
CA VAL A 537 -17.03 21.31 -19.90
C VAL A 537 -16.39 21.60 -21.27
N THR A 538 -16.17 22.87 -21.63
CA THR A 538 -15.48 23.28 -22.87
C THR A 538 -14.02 22.86 -22.88
N ALA A 539 -13.36 22.84 -21.72
CA ALA A 539 -11.96 22.43 -21.59
C ALA A 539 -11.78 20.95 -21.98
N ALA A 540 -12.83 20.13 -21.89
CA ALA A 540 -12.79 18.74 -22.34
C ALA A 540 -12.57 18.60 -23.86
N ASN A 541 -12.90 19.62 -24.68
CA ASN A 541 -12.68 19.58 -26.14
C ASN A 541 -11.21 19.44 -26.53
N THR A 542 -10.29 19.90 -25.68
CA THR A 542 -8.85 19.91 -25.95
C THR A 542 -8.10 18.79 -25.23
N MET A 543 -8.83 17.89 -24.56
CA MET A 543 -8.29 16.86 -23.69
C MET A 543 -8.82 15.48 -24.06
N SER A 544 -8.02 14.45 -23.78
CA SER A 544 -8.55 13.08 -23.70
C SER A 544 -9.49 12.97 -22.48
N ALA A 545 -10.42 12.00 -22.51
CA ALA A 545 -11.33 11.77 -21.39
C ALA A 545 -10.59 11.43 -20.08
N THR A 546 -9.47 10.69 -20.15
CA THR A 546 -8.59 10.41 -19.02
C THR A 546 -7.98 11.70 -18.44
N ARG A 547 -7.47 12.58 -19.31
CA ARG A 547 -6.87 13.86 -18.90
C ARG A 547 -7.90 14.82 -18.32
N TRP A 548 -9.10 14.85 -18.90
CA TRP A 548 -10.23 15.61 -18.38
C TRP A 548 -10.56 15.21 -16.94
N ASN A 549 -10.82 13.92 -16.70
CA ASN A 549 -11.18 13.43 -15.37
C ASN A 549 -10.03 13.61 -14.37
N GLN A 550 -8.77 13.44 -14.78
CA GLN A 550 -7.61 13.72 -13.94
C GLN A 550 -7.50 15.21 -13.55
N ALA A 551 -7.75 16.12 -14.49
CA ALA A 551 -7.73 17.55 -14.22
C ALA A 551 -8.80 17.93 -13.19
N VAL A 552 -10.01 17.38 -13.33
CA VAL A 552 -11.10 17.59 -12.36
C VAL A 552 -10.74 17.02 -10.99
N LEU A 553 -10.21 15.80 -10.95
CA LEU A 553 -9.80 15.15 -9.69
C LEU A 553 -8.70 15.95 -8.97
N THR A 554 -7.78 16.56 -9.72
CA THR A 554 -6.70 17.39 -9.17
C THR A 554 -7.23 18.64 -8.47
N GLN A 555 -8.31 19.23 -9.00
CA GLN A 555 -9.02 20.37 -8.37
C GLN A 555 -10.02 19.93 -7.28
N THR A 556 -10.23 18.62 -7.10
CA THR A 556 -11.20 18.09 -6.13
C THR A 556 -10.55 17.89 -4.75
N PRO A 557 -11.18 18.40 -3.66
CA PRO A 557 -10.72 18.16 -2.29
C PRO A 557 -10.59 16.66 -1.97
N PRO A 558 -9.56 16.23 -1.21
CA PRO A 558 -9.32 14.81 -0.93
C PRO A 558 -10.54 14.01 -0.43
N PRO A 559 -11.38 14.55 0.49
CA PRO A 559 -12.57 13.83 0.98
C PRO A 559 -13.64 13.55 -0.10
N VAL A 560 -13.62 14.28 -1.21
CA VAL A 560 -14.64 14.20 -2.27
C VAL A 560 -14.16 13.37 -3.47
N ARG A 561 -12.86 13.07 -3.58
CA ARG A 561 -12.29 12.27 -4.67
C ARG A 561 -12.97 10.91 -4.87
N PRO A 562 -13.33 10.13 -3.83
CA PRO A 562 -14.10 8.89 -3.99
C PRO A 562 -15.39 9.06 -4.79
N LEU A 563 -16.10 10.18 -4.59
CA LEU A 563 -17.32 10.48 -5.34
C LEU A 563 -17.01 10.74 -6.83
N VAL A 564 -15.91 11.40 -7.17
CA VAL A 564 -15.52 11.60 -8.57
C VAL A 564 -15.25 10.26 -9.26
N HIS A 565 -14.52 9.35 -8.61
CA HIS A 565 -14.28 8.00 -9.14
C HIS A 565 -15.60 7.24 -9.39
N GLU A 566 -16.53 7.33 -8.44
CA GLU A 566 -17.85 6.74 -8.56
C GLU A 566 -18.64 7.35 -9.73
N LEU A 567 -18.73 8.68 -9.81
CA LEU A 567 -19.50 9.40 -10.83
C LEU A 567 -18.91 9.24 -12.23
N ALA A 568 -17.60 9.04 -12.38
CA ALA A 568 -16.96 8.77 -13.66
C ALA A 568 -17.36 7.40 -14.24
N VAL A 569 -17.81 6.46 -13.40
CA VAL A 569 -18.08 5.07 -13.77
C VAL A 569 -19.56 4.70 -13.69
N ALA A 570 -20.32 5.33 -12.80
CA ALA A 570 -21.70 4.96 -12.50
C ALA A 570 -22.63 5.10 -13.71
N PRO A 571 -23.54 4.14 -13.94
CA PRO A 571 -24.43 4.16 -15.11
C PRO A 571 -25.40 5.33 -15.05
N LEU A 572 -25.72 5.87 -16.23
CA LEU A 572 -26.81 6.84 -16.39
C LEU A 572 -28.15 6.09 -16.52
N PRO A 573 -29.25 6.58 -15.93
CA PRO A 573 -30.60 6.02 -16.10
C PRO A 573 -31.23 6.39 -17.44
N THR A 574 -30.47 6.26 -18.52
CA THR A 574 -30.92 6.48 -19.89
C THR A 574 -30.23 5.49 -20.83
N ARG A 575 -30.84 5.22 -21.99
CA ARG A 575 -30.19 4.45 -23.04
C ARG A 575 -29.37 5.40 -23.89
N LEU A 576 -28.07 5.12 -24.01
CA LEU A 576 -27.20 5.86 -24.92
C LEU A 576 -27.63 5.59 -26.37
N ASP A 577 -27.47 6.59 -27.21
CA ASP A 577 -27.69 6.46 -28.64
C ASP A 577 -26.66 5.48 -29.23
N ALA A 578 -27.13 4.53 -30.03
CA ALA A 578 -26.30 3.43 -30.51
C ALA A 578 -25.28 3.87 -31.57
N ALA A 579 -25.53 4.98 -32.27
CA ALA A 579 -24.67 5.48 -33.33
C ALA A 579 -23.57 6.42 -32.78
N SER A 580 -23.94 7.32 -31.87
CA SER A 580 -23.05 8.33 -31.29
C SER A 580 -22.42 7.91 -29.96
N GLY A 581 -23.02 6.96 -29.25
CA GLY A 581 -22.59 6.56 -27.90
C GLY A 581 -22.86 7.63 -26.82
N LEU A 582 -23.62 8.68 -27.15
CA LEU A 582 -23.92 9.80 -26.27
C LEU A 582 -25.28 9.62 -25.57
N PRO A 583 -25.50 10.23 -24.39
CA PRO A 583 -26.83 10.34 -23.82
C PRO A 583 -27.73 11.19 -24.75
N PRO A 584 -29.04 10.89 -24.84
CA PRO A 584 -29.97 11.69 -25.65
C PRO A 584 -29.98 13.16 -25.20
N GLU A 585 -29.99 14.09 -26.16
CA GLU A 585 -30.02 15.54 -25.90
C GLU A 585 -31.18 15.93 -24.96
N VAL A 586 -32.38 15.43 -25.24
CA VAL A 586 -33.58 15.62 -24.41
C VAL A 586 -33.36 15.18 -22.94
N TYR A 587 -32.58 14.13 -22.72
CA TYR A 587 -32.26 13.67 -21.36
C TYR A 587 -31.33 14.66 -20.65
N VAL A 588 -30.29 15.14 -21.33
CA VAL A 588 -29.35 16.13 -20.79
C VAL A 588 -30.06 17.46 -20.50
N ASP A 589 -30.86 17.95 -21.44
CA ASP A 589 -31.65 19.19 -21.27
C ASP A 589 -32.58 19.09 -20.06
N SER A 590 -33.26 17.94 -19.90
CA SER A 590 -34.13 17.70 -18.75
C SER A 590 -33.38 17.76 -17.40
N LEU A 591 -32.11 17.38 -17.37
CA LEU A 591 -31.28 17.43 -16.16
C LEU A 591 -30.90 18.87 -15.84
N VAL A 592 -30.39 19.59 -16.84
CA VAL A 592 -30.04 21.00 -16.71
C VAL A 592 -31.24 21.79 -16.21
N MET A 593 -32.41 21.62 -16.84
CA MET A 593 -33.60 22.37 -16.46
C MET A 593 -34.07 22.04 -15.03
N ARG A 594 -34.03 20.76 -14.61
CA ARG A 594 -34.38 20.37 -13.24
C ARG A 594 -33.44 20.96 -12.20
N VAL A 595 -32.13 20.95 -12.46
CA VAL A 595 -31.13 21.54 -11.54
C VAL A 595 -31.27 23.06 -11.48
N ARG A 596 -31.50 23.73 -12.62
CA ARG A 596 -31.78 25.18 -12.69
C ARG A 596 -33.04 25.56 -11.92
N LEU A 597 -34.13 24.81 -12.11
CA LEU A 597 -35.40 25.07 -11.44
C LEU A 597 -35.23 24.94 -9.91
N ALA A 598 -34.59 23.86 -9.46
CA ALA A 598 -34.34 23.65 -8.04
C ALA A 598 -33.42 24.71 -7.42
N THR A 599 -32.43 25.18 -8.18
CA THR A 599 -31.53 26.28 -7.79
C THR A 599 -32.31 27.59 -7.63
N LEU A 600 -33.20 27.93 -8.56
CA LEU A 600 -34.07 29.10 -8.48
C LEU A 600 -35.01 29.03 -7.27
N GLU A 601 -35.62 27.87 -7.02
CA GLU A 601 -36.48 27.66 -5.85
C GLU A 601 -35.73 27.87 -4.55
N HIS A 602 -34.48 27.39 -4.46
CA HIS A 602 -33.63 27.61 -3.30
C HIS A 602 -33.31 29.10 -3.10
N ARG A 603 -32.95 29.81 -4.17
CA ARG A 603 -32.67 31.27 -4.14
C ARG A 603 -33.89 32.08 -3.73
N ILE A 604 -35.08 31.74 -4.24
CA ILE A 604 -36.35 32.35 -3.83
C ILE A 604 -36.58 32.13 -2.33
N ALA A 605 -36.40 30.91 -1.83
CA ALA A 605 -36.57 30.59 -0.41
C ALA A 605 -35.59 31.35 0.49
N GLN A 606 -34.31 31.44 0.10
CA GLN A 606 -33.30 32.20 0.83
C GLN A 606 -33.62 33.71 0.85
N THR A 607 -33.99 34.27 -0.30
CA THR A 607 -34.33 35.70 -0.45
C THR A 607 -35.59 36.04 0.35
N LEU A 608 -36.61 35.19 0.33
CA LEU A 608 -37.80 35.29 1.19
C LEU A 608 -37.42 35.25 2.68
N GLY A 609 -36.50 34.36 3.06
CA GLY A 609 -36.00 34.25 4.44
C GLY A 609 -35.26 35.51 4.88
N GLN A 610 -34.44 36.11 4.01
CA GLN A 610 -33.76 37.38 4.27
C GLN A 610 -34.76 38.53 4.37
N ALA A 611 -35.69 38.65 3.41
CA ALA A 611 -36.72 39.69 3.40
C ALA A 611 -37.59 39.68 4.68
N ARG A 612 -37.92 38.49 5.22
CA ARG A 612 -38.64 38.35 6.50
C ARG A 612 -37.86 38.81 7.73
N ARG A 613 -36.52 38.89 7.65
CA ARG A 613 -35.64 39.32 8.75
C ARG A 613 -35.25 40.79 8.65
N THR A 614 -35.48 41.42 7.51
CA THR A 614 -35.15 42.83 7.25
C THR A 614 -36.34 43.72 7.62
N PRO A 615 -36.15 44.82 8.38
CA PRO A 615 -37.24 45.74 8.73
C PRO A 615 -37.93 46.37 7.50
N ASP A 616 -39.26 46.44 7.54
CA ASP A 616 -40.09 46.99 6.47
C ASP A 616 -39.79 48.48 6.19
N GLY A 617 -39.90 48.87 4.91
CA GLY A 617 -39.68 50.26 4.46
C GLY A 617 -38.21 50.67 4.27
N THR A 618 -37.26 49.83 4.67
CA THR A 618 -35.83 50.08 4.45
C THR A 618 -35.45 50.00 2.95
N PRO A 619 -34.38 50.70 2.50
CA PRO A 619 -33.85 50.54 1.14
C PRO A 619 -33.45 49.09 0.82
N GLU A 620 -33.00 48.35 1.82
CA GLU A 620 -32.63 46.93 1.70
C GLU A 620 -33.84 46.02 1.48
N SER A 621 -34.93 46.22 2.24
CA SER A 621 -36.20 45.52 2.05
C SER A 621 -36.77 45.73 0.64
N ARG A 622 -36.67 46.96 0.09
CA ARG A 622 -37.06 47.26 -1.30
C ARG A 622 -36.21 46.51 -2.34
N ARG A 623 -34.89 46.50 -2.18
CA ARG A 623 -33.97 45.76 -3.08
C ARG A 623 -34.24 44.26 -3.06
N LEU A 624 -34.48 43.67 -1.89
CA LEU A 624 -34.82 42.26 -1.75
C LEU A 624 -36.17 41.93 -2.42
N GLY A 625 -37.15 42.84 -2.32
CA GLY A 625 -38.44 42.70 -3.02
C GLY A 625 -38.30 42.72 -4.55
N GLU A 626 -37.53 43.65 -5.10
CA GLU A 626 -37.23 43.71 -6.54
C GLU A 626 -36.50 42.46 -7.03
N HIS A 627 -35.49 42.00 -6.27
CA HIS A 627 -34.75 40.78 -6.58
C HIS A 627 -35.65 39.53 -6.54
N LEU A 628 -36.53 39.43 -5.55
CA LEU A 628 -37.49 38.33 -5.45
C LEU A 628 -38.46 38.29 -6.64
N MET A 629 -38.98 39.45 -7.08
CA MET A 629 -39.85 39.53 -8.26
C MET A 629 -39.12 39.13 -9.55
N GLN A 630 -37.82 39.43 -9.65
CA GLN A 630 -36.99 38.96 -10.76
C GLN A 630 -36.88 37.43 -10.74
N LEU A 631 -36.48 36.84 -9.60
CA LEU A 631 -36.34 35.39 -9.47
C LEU A 631 -37.65 34.64 -9.74
N GLN A 632 -38.79 35.18 -9.31
CA GLN A 632 -40.11 34.59 -9.57
C GLN A 632 -40.49 34.61 -11.05
N ARG A 633 -40.14 35.68 -11.79
CA ARG A 633 -40.35 35.73 -13.25
C ARG A 633 -39.47 34.74 -14.00
N GLU A 634 -38.20 34.62 -13.58
CA GLU A 634 -37.27 33.63 -14.13
C GLU A 634 -37.76 32.19 -13.86
N HIS A 635 -38.24 31.91 -12.63
CA HIS A 635 -38.83 30.61 -12.25
C HIS A 635 -40.06 30.26 -13.09
N ALA A 636 -40.99 31.20 -13.27
CA ALA A 636 -42.17 30.97 -14.11
C ALA A 636 -41.80 30.63 -15.56
N THR A 637 -40.86 31.39 -16.14
CA THR A 637 -40.39 31.18 -17.52
C THR A 637 -39.69 29.83 -17.70
N LEU A 638 -38.93 29.39 -16.71
CA LEU A 638 -38.25 28.08 -16.73
C LEU A 638 -39.22 26.92 -16.49
N LYS A 639 -40.21 27.11 -15.60
CA LYS A 639 -41.22 26.09 -15.31
C LYS A 639 -42.06 25.74 -16.53
N ASP A 640 -42.46 26.75 -17.32
CA ASP A 640 -43.20 26.56 -18.58
C ASP A 640 -42.43 25.79 -19.65
N LYS A 641 -41.10 25.68 -19.53
CA LYS A 641 -40.24 24.88 -20.43
C LYS A 641 -40.03 23.44 -19.94
N VAL A 642 -40.36 23.14 -18.68
CA VAL A 642 -40.17 21.83 -18.04
C VAL A 642 -41.46 20.99 -18.08
N THR A 643 -42.62 21.64 -18.01
CA THR A 643 -43.95 21.05 -18.33
C THR A 643 -44.17 21.00 -19.82
#